data_AF-A0A5C8NXJ1-F1
#
_entry.id   AF-A0A5C8NXJ1-F1
#
_cell.length_a   1.000
_cell.length_b   1.000
_cell.length_c   1.000
_cell.angle_alpha   90.00
_cell.angle_beta   90.00
_cell.angle_gamma   90.00
#
_symmetry.space_group_name_H-M   'P 1'
#
loop_
_entity.id
_entity.type
_entity.pdbx_description
1 polymer ?
#
loop_
_entity_poly.entity_id
_entity_poly.type
_entity_poly.pdbx_seq_one_letter_code
_entity_poly.pdbx_strand_id
1 'polypeptide(L)'
;MALSAQPLQFGRPFRVGEIGQCPQLLVDGQSVASQSDVKTRHADGSVRFAVVSAVLPAVPASGGVTLSFADGPCNNDGALSAQQMLGAEYDFDAVVSLNDGAAGTASARALIAAGKYRLWTSGPVVTTAIVADHEGKSADIGVDGYKSVRPSFEVQFWPALKLTRTRVVMETTDTEKVQNQRYGVTITAGASSPQPVYSRADVEHLYMSRWTRTFWRGGEPAALNIDYNVAYLAATQAIPNYDASIRLSSTSKSSIVSAWQAAPKDIFEQGMWNPSMPTTGGRPDLGPYPKWMVAWLYDGSAELKEVALGQADLAGAWPMHLREGSAGKYVDRDKTEPALGQPVSGYARPTLAMLDLGYAYSDAADKVKVVGTTNRGAWVPDNAHQPQPFFIPYLLTGEHFYKEQLQFWSGFSLLDDSRGLYGLYCYSKNASKSHLGIGGQIRGIAWGMRMLGEAAWAVPQQEAGYRNYLHAAYEDVITRFEGTRGVVRGGNTSRADWQWANTAGDCHGGRLRDANPLRYWWEGLDGYGSNESVKRYDAPWQHSFLMYALSRGAELGLPAGALKDWFAPFFVRQVLDAGAVPYHLGDYTLPFVDAQTGALYQRWSDVAAEYADYTGASKWPPAASPNSNSTSSLDQGYGTAALVALAGTAGAPGSAEAWSRFGAGHYAAWGWERDPKWAILPRGIANVATKQGETTISTSSGSTTASAGTSTGTSSSSGTGTSTSSTTSTSPSASTEGTTSTVTVTPLPAGSLPSWVAAKPLFQWFQIPGTKLSASTAWQGYTPSRGGQKGILAYSGGTLKASGSELFIAGGGHADYAGNEVFSIALRSETPIWVRRNNPSAAPVLPETGTSHYPDGRPSSRHTYWTLQFNDSRNLLMFVGAPALWSKVANGTSEFDAFDPAKNDYLPAGTFPSQGGIGGVAQGIAKDAADNIYVHSTGGTMYRWDNATNTWTTLGNRGTYYYETPYAIDTRRNRMIRMPNGTLAGAVFDLNNNAAASTLTLTGSAAAAANGRGSLVYDPVSDAFWYWKRGDSTLYRIDAATFNTTAQSVTGTVPPNTVLNGFYYTYGRFAYVPELRGILYMRDADSDIFFVRTAS
;
A
#
# COMPACT_ATOMS: atom_id res chain seq x y z
N MET A 1 16.38 21.04 6.04
CA MET A 1 16.03 22.36 6.65
C MET A 1 14.52 22.45 6.72
N ALA A 2 13.95 23.35 7.52
CA ALA A 2 12.51 23.59 7.48
C ALA A 2 12.15 24.25 6.15
N LEU A 3 11.03 23.85 5.55
CA LEU A 3 10.49 24.51 4.37
C LEU A 3 9.54 25.62 4.83
N SER A 4 9.49 26.75 4.13
CA SER A 4 8.52 27.82 4.36
C SER A 4 7.70 28.09 3.10
N ALA A 5 6.50 28.66 3.27
CA ALA A 5 5.64 29.13 2.19
C ALA A 5 5.41 28.10 1.04
N GLN A 6 5.22 26.82 1.36
CA GLN A 6 5.08 25.77 0.35
C GLN A 6 3.66 25.76 -0.24
N PRO A 7 3.48 25.89 -1.57
CA PRO A 7 2.18 25.74 -2.19
C PRO A 7 1.72 24.28 -2.13
N LEU A 8 0.51 24.07 -1.64
CA LEU A 8 -0.14 22.77 -1.56
C LEU A 8 -1.51 22.87 -2.24
N GLN A 9 -1.72 22.10 -3.30
CA GLN A 9 -3.04 21.79 -3.86
C GLN A 9 -3.22 20.27 -3.87
N PHE A 10 -4.38 19.81 -3.41
CA PHE A 10 -4.70 18.39 -3.33
C PHE A 10 -6.21 18.14 -3.44
N GLY A 11 -6.56 16.93 -3.88
CA GLY A 11 -7.94 16.44 -3.86
C GLY A 11 -8.28 15.90 -2.48
N ARG A 12 -9.52 16.09 -2.03
CA ARG A 12 -9.99 15.55 -0.76
C ARG A 12 -11.46 15.10 -0.82
N PRO A 13 -11.75 13.79 -0.61
CA PRO A 13 -13.11 13.34 -0.33
C PRO A 13 -13.47 13.53 1.15
N PHE A 14 -14.77 13.60 1.45
CA PHE A 14 -15.32 13.73 2.80
C PHE A 14 -16.52 12.79 3.01
N ARG A 15 -16.83 12.43 4.26
CA ARG A 15 -17.98 11.57 4.59
C ARG A 15 -19.29 12.37 4.50
N VAL A 16 -20.39 11.64 4.33
CA VAL A 16 -21.76 12.20 4.39
C VAL A 16 -21.95 12.91 5.75
N GLY A 17 -22.46 14.15 5.72
CA GLY A 17 -22.71 14.98 6.90
C GLY A 17 -21.46 15.57 7.58
N GLU A 18 -20.24 15.36 7.05
CA GLU A 18 -19.00 15.81 7.72
C GLU A 18 -18.70 17.30 7.54
N ILE A 19 -18.97 17.84 6.34
CA ILE A 19 -18.73 19.24 5.97
C ILE A 19 -19.97 19.74 5.22
N GLY A 20 -20.73 20.67 5.80
CA GLY A 20 -21.94 21.22 5.20
C GLY A 20 -21.64 22.24 4.09
N GLN A 21 -20.81 23.24 4.35
CA GLN A 21 -20.50 24.33 3.42
C GLN A 21 -19.22 24.07 2.63
N CYS A 22 -18.06 24.31 3.22
CA CYS A 22 -16.75 24.15 2.59
C CYS A 22 -15.71 23.73 3.64
N PRO A 23 -14.76 22.83 3.29
CA PRO A 23 -13.74 22.38 4.22
C PRO A 23 -12.68 23.46 4.38
N GLN A 24 -12.57 24.07 5.56
CA GLN A 24 -11.48 24.98 5.89
C GLN A 24 -10.27 24.19 6.37
N LEU A 25 -9.09 24.48 5.81
CA LEU A 25 -7.87 23.74 6.16
C LEU A 25 -7.32 24.23 7.51
N LEU A 26 -7.09 23.28 8.41
CA LEU A 26 -6.35 23.47 9.65
C LEU A 26 -4.95 22.84 9.51
N VAL A 27 -3.93 23.54 10.02
CA VAL A 27 -2.55 23.03 10.17
C VAL A 27 -2.22 23.00 11.66
N ASP A 28 -1.97 21.81 12.19
CA ASP A 28 -1.82 21.51 13.63
C ASP A 28 -2.96 22.13 14.48
N GLY A 29 -4.18 22.02 13.94
CA GLY A 29 -5.41 22.55 14.54
C GLY A 29 -5.64 24.06 14.38
N GLN A 30 -4.69 24.81 13.80
CA GLN A 30 -4.84 26.24 13.54
C GLN A 30 -5.34 26.50 12.11
N SER A 31 -6.34 27.36 11.95
CA SER A 31 -6.87 27.70 10.62
C SER A 31 -5.83 28.47 9.79
N VAL A 32 -5.66 28.06 8.53
CA VAL A 32 -4.75 28.73 7.58
C VAL A 32 -5.51 29.28 6.37
N ALA A 33 -4.97 30.35 5.78
CA ALA A 33 -5.48 30.93 4.55
C ALA A 33 -5.50 29.86 3.43
N SER A 34 -6.69 29.41 3.09
CA SER A 34 -6.96 28.29 2.20
C SER A 34 -8.21 28.57 1.35
N GLN A 35 -8.30 27.91 0.20
CA GLN A 35 -9.51 27.85 -0.64
C GLN A 35 -9.89 26.38 -0.86
N SER A 36 -11.17 26.14 -1.13
CA SER A 36 -11.72 24.78 -1.21
C SER A 36 -12.79 24.70 -2.28
N ASP A 37 -12.34 24.52 -3.52
CA ASP A 37 -13.15 24.43 -4.73
C ASP A 37 -13.97 23.12 -4.72
N VAL A 38 -15.15 23.16 -4.09
CA VAL A 38 -16.10 22.03 -4.00
C VAL A 38 -16.55 21.61 -5.40
N LYS A 39 -16.26 20.35 -5.75
CA LYS A 39 -16.57 19.76 -7.06
C LYS A 39 -17.86 18.96 -7.04
N THR A 40 -18.09 18.18 -5.98
CA THR A 40 -19.34 17.43 -5.81
C THR A 40 -19.79 17.37 -4.36
N ARG A 41 -21.10 17.29 -4.17
CA ARG A 41 -21.79 17.10 -2.89
C ARG A 41 -22.46 15.72 -2.82
N HIS A 42 -22.72 15.26 -1.60
CA HIS A 42 -23.55 14.11 -1.27
C HIS A 42 -25.04 14.48 -1.40
N ALA A 43 -25.92 13.49 -1.29
CA ALA A 43 -27.38 13.67 -1.45
C ALA A 43 -28.03 14.51 -0.33
N ASP A 44 -27.39 14.62 0.84
CA ASP A 44 -27.79 15.50 1.96
C ASP A 44 -27.31 16.95 1.78
N GLY A 45 -26.57 17.25 0.71
CA GLY A 45 -25.96 18.55 0.44
C GLY A 45 -24.56 18.74 1.04
N SER A 46 -24.06 17.83 1.88
CA SER A 46 -22.69 17.89 2.41
C SER A 46 -21.64 17.73 1.31
N VAL A 47 -20.41 18.21 1.53
CA VAL A 47 -19.31 18.09 0.56
C VAL A 47 -18.91 16.62 0.40
N ARG A 48 -18.81 16.14 -0.84
CA ARG A 48 -18.32 14.79 -1.17
C ARG A 48 -16.88 14.82 -1.66
N PHE A 49 -16.53 15.80 -2.50
CA PHE A 49 -15.16 16.01 -2.99
C PHE A 49 -14.91 17.49 -3.26
N ALA A 50 -13.76 17.99 -2.79
CA ALA A 50 -13.25 19.34 -3.06
C ALA A 50 -11.77 19.28 -3.46
N VAL A 51 -11.33 20.30 -4.21
CA VAL A 51 -9.91 20.58 -4.42
C VAL A 51 -9.50 21.66 -3.43
N VAL A 52 -8.67 21.30 -2.46
CA VAL A 52 -8.23 22.20 -1.38
C VAL A 52 -6.86 22.76 -1.74
N SER A 53 -6.68 24.06 -1.59
CA SER A 53 -5.40 24.73 -1.85
C SER A 53 -5.01 25.71 -0.74
N ALA A 54 -3.74 25.68 -0.34
CA ALA A 54 -3.17 26.52 0.71
C ALA A 54 -1.69 26.84 0.40
N VAL A 55 -1.15 27.86 1.05
CA VAL A 55 0.30 28.06 1.19
C VAL A 55 0.67 27.68 2.62
N LEU A 56 1.37 26.56 2.80
CA LEU A 56 1.78 26.09 4.12
C LEU A 56 2.82 27.06 4.71
N PRO A 57 2.57 27.67 5.89
CA PRO A 57 3.49 28.66 6.46
C PRO A 57 4.89 28.09 6.69
N ALA A 58 4.96 26.90 7.30
CA ALA A 58 6.17 26.12 7.47
C ALA A 58 5.89 24.61 7.47
N VAL A 59 6.88 23.82 7.05
CA VAL A 59 6.96 22.36 7.29
C VAL A 59 8.29 22.10 8.04
N PRO A 60 8.27 21.58 9.27
CA PRO A 60 9.47 21.36 10.08
C PRO A 60 10.54 20.49 9.41
N ALA A 61 11.80 20.71 9.76
CA ALA A 61 12.95 19.96 9.22
C ALA A 61 12.99 18.48 9.66
N SER A 62 12.19 18.11 10.65
CA SER A 62 12.03 16.77 11.21
C SER A 62 10.63 16.66 11.83
N GLY A 63 10.02 15.47 11.77
CA GLY A 63 8.60 15.32 12.03
C GLY A 63 7.75 15.81 10.85
N GLY A 64 6.61 16.43 11.11
CA GLY A 64 5.68 16.93 10.11
C GLY A 64 4.56 17.76 10.73
N VAL A 65 3.68 18.30 9.89
CA VAL A 65 2.47 19.04 10.29
C VAL A 65 1.22 18.18 10.06
N THR A 66 0.21 18.37 10.90
CA THR A 66 -1.08 17.67 10.80
C THR A 66 -2.09 18.53 10.06
N LEU A 67 -2.57 18.07 8.92
CA LEU A 67 -3.71 18.66 8.23
C LEU A 67 -5.01 18.06 8.75
N SER A 68 -5.96 18.89 9.14
CA SER A 68 -7.35 18.51 9.42
C SER A 68 -8.30 19.56 8.84
N PHE A 69 -9.61 19.33 8.97
CA PHE A 69 -10.64 20.17 8.34
C PHE A 69 -11.73 20.54 9.33
N ALA A 70 -12.22 21.77 9.22
CA ALA A 70 -13.46 22.22 9.85
C ALA A 70 -14.47 22.60 8.75
N ASP A 71 -15.77 22.56 9.07
CA ASP A 71 -16.78 23.16 8.20
C ASP A 71 -16.79 24.69 8.38
N GLY A 72 -16.96 25.43 7.29
CA GLY A 72 -17.00 26.89 7.29
C GLY A 72 -17.27 27.50 5.91
N PRO A 73 -17.30 28.83 5.82
CA PRO A 73 -17.54 29.52 4.56
C PRO A 73 -16.46 29.20 3.52
N CYS A 74 -16.90 29.11 2.27
CA CYS A 74 -16.04 28.95 1.10
C CYS A 74 -15.21 30.21 0.85
N ASN A 75 -13.96 30.05 0.43
CA ASN A 75 -13.04 31.13 0.07
C ASN A 75 -12.61 31.00 -1.39
N ASN A 76 -13.60 30.94 -2.29
CA ASN A 76 -13.43 30.55 -3.70
C ASN A 76 -13.68 31.73 -4.65
N ASP A 77 -13.71 32.95 -4.12
CA ASP A 77 -13.83 34.22 -4.84
C ASP A 77 -12.44 34.91 -4.91
N GLY A 78 -12.27 35.85 -5.83
CA GLY A 78 -11.01 36.59 -5.97
C GLY A 78 -9.98 35.94 -6.91
N ALA A 79 -10.43 35.11 -7.85
CA ALA A 79 -9.63 34.63 -8.98
C ALA A 79 -8.92 35.79 -9.70
N LEU A 80 -7.73 35.52 -10.24
CA LEU A 80 -7.04 36.44 -11.13
C LEU A 80 -7.85 36.64 -12.42
N SER A 81 -8.08 37.90 -12.79
CA SER A 81 -8.51 38.26 -14.15
C SER A 81 -7.46 37.86 -15.19
N ALA A 82 -7.86 37.80 -16.47
CA ALA A 82 -6.92 37.57 -17.57
C ALA A 82 -5.73 38.55 -17.51
N GLN A 83 -5.99 39.83 -17.26
CA GLN A 83 -4.96 40.87 -17.15
C GLN A 83 -3.97 40.60 -16.01
N GLN A 84 -4.43 40.08 -14.88
CA GLN A 84 -3.56 39.72 -13.74
C GLN A 84 -2.79 38.41 -13.97
N MET A 85 -3.40 37.39 -14.60
CA MET A 85 -2.68 36.18 -15.02
C MET A 85 -1.58 36.49 -16.04
N LEU A 86 -1.75 37.56 -16.83
CA LEU A 86 -0.72 38.06 -17.74
C LEU A 86 0.25 39.07 -17.11
N GLY A 87 0.19 39.26 -15.79
CA GLY A 87 1.06 40.16 -15.02
C GLY A 87 2.56 39.90 -15.22
N ALA A 88 3.34 40.97 -15.18
CA ALA A 88 4.80 40.92 -15.34
C ALA A 88 5.50 40.22 -14.15
N GLU A 89 4.84 40.15 -13.00
CA GLU A 89 5.32 39.50 -11.77
C GLU A 89 5.43 37.97 -11.88
N TYR A 90 4.66 37.33 -12.79
CA TYR A 90 4.83 35.92 -13.15
C TYR A 90 5.77 35.76 -14.35
N ASP A 91 5.83 36.79 -15.21
CA ASP A 91 6.46 36.77 -16.54
C ASP A 91 6.11 35.46 -17.31
N PHE A 92 4.82 35.13 -17.26
CA PHE A 92 4.30 33.86 -17.73
C PHE A 92 4.04 33.86 -19.24
N ASP A 93 4.69 32.92 -19.93
CA ASP A 93 4.13 32.22 -21.08
C ASP A 93 4.63 30.77 -21.06
N ALA A 94 3.93 29.89 -21.78
CA ALA A 94 4.40 28.59 -22.21
C ALA A 94 4.07 28.46 -23.70
N VAL A 95 5.10 28.37 -24.55
CA VAL A 95 4.96 28.32 -26.00
C VAL A 95 5.40 26.94 -26.49
N VAL A 96 4.52 26.26 -27.22
CA VAL A 96 4.85 25.04 -27.95
C VAL A 96 5.14 25.41 -29.40
N SER A 97 6.23 24.90 -29.96
CA SER A 97 6.56 25.00 -31.39
C SER A 97 6.78 23.62 -31.99
N LEU A 98 6.24 23.39 -33.19
CA LEU A 98 6.46 22.17 -33.95
C LEU A 98 7.40 22.45 -35.13
N ASN A 99 8.41 21.61 -35.32
CA ASN A 99 9.50 21.77 -36.30
C ASN A 99 10.09 23.20 -36.26
N ASP A 100 10.52 23.64 -35.06
CA ASP A 100 11.02 24.99 -34.77
C ASP A 100 10.08 26.14 -35.19
N GLY A 101 8.78 25.85 -35.23
CA GLY A 101 7.69 26.77 -35.60
C GLY A 101 7.23 26.64 -37.06
N ALA A 102 7.94 25.89 -37.91
CA ALA A 102 7.56 25.67 -39.30
C ALA A 102 6.24 24.88 -39.45
N ALA A 103 5.89 24.04 -38.47
CA ALA A 103 4.60 23.35 -38.36
C ALA A 103 3.62 24.05 -37.40
N GLY A 104 3.87 25.33 -37.09
CA GLY A 104 3.06 26.19 -36.23
C GLY A 104 3.55 26.28 -34.79
N THR A 105 2.98 27.25 -34.07
CA THR A 105 3.21 27.47 -32.64
C THR A 105 1.89 27.77 -31.91
N ALA A 106 1.86 27.55 -30.60
CA ALA A 106 0.76 27.97 -29.73
C ALA A 106 1.30 28.49 -28.39
N SER A 107 0.76 29.62 -27.93
CA SER A 107 1.15 30.31 -26.69
C SER A 107 -0.01 30.30 -25.71
N ALA A 108 0.25 29.85 -24.48
CA ALA A 108 -0.73 29.89 -23.40
C ALA A 108 -1.11 31.34 -23.02
N ARG A 109 -0.13 32.25 -23.04
CA ARG A 109 -0.34 33.69 -22.82
C ARG A 109 -1.27 34.30 -23.87
N ALA A 110 -1.07 33.96 -25.14
CA ALA A 110 -1.91 34.45 -26.23
C ALA A 110 -3.35 33.93 -26.14
N LEU A 111 -3.55 32.67 -25.72
CA LEU A 111 -4.88 32.10 -25.51
C LEU A 111 -5.60 32.73 -24.31
N ILE A 112 -4.91 33.00 -23.19
CA ILE A 112 -5.49 33.78 -22.08
C ILE A 112 -5.86 35.19 -22.54
N ALA A 113 -5.00 35.87 -23.32
CA ALA A 113 -5.27 37.20 -23.86
C ALA A 113 -6.50 37.22 -24.80
N ALA A 114 -6.73 36.13 -25.54
CA ALA A 114 -7.89 35.93 -26.41
C ALA A 114 -9.15 35.41 -25.68
N GLY A 115 -9.13 35.27 -24.36
CA GLY A 115 -10.24 34.73 -23.57
C GLY A 115 -10.50 33.23 -23.75
N LYS A 116 -9.55 32.49 -24.35
CA LYS A 116 -9.63 31.04 -24.61
C LYS A 116 -9.22 30.22 -23.40
N TYR A 117 -9.92 30.42 -22.28
CA TYR A 117 -9.71 29.67 -21.05
C TYR A 117 -10.99 29.56 -20.20
N ARG A 118 -11.01 28.58 -19.29
CA ARG A 118 -11.97 28.48 -18.17
C ARG A 118 -11.24 28.25 -16.86
N LEU A 119 -11.84 28.58 -15.72
CA LEU A 119 -11.24 28.34 -14.42
C LEU A 119 -11.55 26.92 -13.91
N TRP A 120 -10.52 26.27 -13.37
CA TRP A 120 -10.62 25.05 -12.58
C TRP A 120 -10.59 25.33 -11.07
N THR A 121 -9.86 26.36 -10.62
CA THR A 121 -9.95 26.87 -9.24
C THR A 121 -10.04 28.39 -9.26
N SER A 122 -10.90 28.96 -8.43
CA SER A 122 -11.28 30.39 -8.50
C SER A 122 -11.04 31.21 -7.22
N GLY A 123 -10.49 30.61 -6.17
CA GLY A 123 -10.11 31.33 -4.96
C GLY A 123 -8.82 32.17 -5.07
N PRO A 124 -8.46 32.89 -4.00
CA PRO A 124 -7.39 33.89 -3.99
C PRO A 124 -5.99 33.30 -3.69
N VAL A 125 -5.90 32.01 -3.34
CA VAL A 125 -4.64 31.31 -3.04
C VAL A 125 -4.01 30.76 -4.31
N VAL A 126 -4.82 30.19 -5.20
CA VAL A 126 -4.42 29.72 -6.52
C VAL A 126 -5.58 29.80 -7.52
N THR A 127 -5.34 30.55 -8.59
CA THR A 127 -6.19 30.54 -9.79
C THR A 127 -5.64 29.50 -10.75
N THR A 128 -6.42 28.46 -11.05
CA THR A 128 -6.04 27.44 -12.05
C THR A 128 -6.85 27.66 -13.31
N ALA A 129 -6.20 28.01 -14.42
CA ALA A 129 -6.83 28.19 -15.73
C ALA A 129 -6.58 26.97 -16.62
N ILE A 130 -7.65 26.43 -17.21
CA ILE A 130 -7.60 25.47 -18.32
C ILE A 130 -7.68 26.30 -19.59
N VAL A 131 -6.59 26.37 -20.34
CA VAL A 131 -6.36 27.27 -21.47
C VAL A 131 -6.32 26.45 -22.76
N ALA A 132 -7.36 26.60 -23.59
CA ALA A 132 -7.52 25.87 -24.85
C ALA A 132 -8.62 26.52 -25.71
N ASP A 133 -8.56 26.30 -27.03
CA ASP A 133 -9.67 26.60 -27.94
C ASP A 133 -10.22 25.30 -28.57
N HIS A 134 -10.85 24.45 -27.75
CA HIS A 134 -11.40 23.17 -28.24
C HIS A 134 -12.56 23.34 -29.22
N GLU A 135 -13.28 24.47 -29.19
CA GLU A 135 -14.43 24.78 -30.06
C GLU A 135 -14.02 25.46 -31.36
N GLY A 136 -13.29 26.58 -31.27
CA GLY A 136 -12.87 27.39 -32.42
C GLY A 136 -11.60 26.88 -33.11
N LYS A 137 -10.86 25.98 -32.44
CA LYS A 137 -9.70 25.25 -32.98
C LYS A 137 -8.55 26.17 -33.42
N SER A 138 -8.50 27.43 -32.96
CA SER A 138 -7.54 28.44 -33.43
C SER A 138 -6.09 28.16 -32.97
N ALA A 139 -5.92 27.33 -31.94
CA ALA A 139 -4.62 26.90 -31.42
C ALA A 139 -4.03 25.69 -32.16
N ASP A 140 -4.81 25.05 -33.05
CA ASP A 140 -4.42 23.79 -33.67
C ASP A 140 -3.26 23.97 -34.67
N ILE A 141 -2.30 23.05 -34.60
CA ILE A 141 -1.03 23.05 -35.34
C ILE A 141 -0.73 21.64 -35.89
N GLY A 142 0.32 21.49 -36.71
CA GLY A 142 0.65 20.22 -37.36
C GLY A 142 1.42 20.39 -38.66
N VAL A 143 1.87 19.28 -39.24
CA VAL A 143 2.76 19.26 -40.40
C VAL A 143 2.04 19.36 -41.76
N ASP A 144 0.71 19.51 -41.73
CA ASP A 144 -0.17 19.51 -42.90
C ASP A 144 -1.32 20.52 -42.77
N GLY A 145 -2.15 20.63 -43.82
CA GLY A 145 -3.27 21.56 -43.89
C GLY A 145 -4.46 21.26 -42.95
N TYR A 146 -4.55 20.07 -42.37
CA TYR A 146 -5.59 19.75 -41.37
C TYR A 146 -5.23 20.23 -39.97
N LYS A 147 -3.91 20.32 -39.67
CA LYS A 147 -3.37 20.72 -38.36
C LYS A 147 -3.96 19.88 -37.22
N SER A 148 -3.73 18.57 -37.24
CA SER A 148 -4.42 17.64 -36.33
C SER A 148 -3.90 17.59 -34.90
N VAL A 149 -2.86 18.36 -34.55
CA VAL A 149 -2.35 18.45 -33.17
C VAL A 149 -2.98 19.64 -32.46
N ARG A 150 -3.70 19.40 -31.37
CA ARG A 150 -4.27 20.45 -30.51
C ARG A 150 -3.42 20.64 -29.25
N PRO A 151 -2.85 21.85 -29.05
CA PRO A 151 -2.27 22.27 -27.78
C PRO A 151 -3.34 22.70 -26.78
N SER A 152 -3.09 22.42 -25.51
CA SER A 152 -3.89 22.87 -24.36
C SER A 152 -2.99 22.97 -23.13
N PHE A 153 -3.37 23.79 -22.16
CA PHE A 153 -2.52 24.07 -20.99
C PHE A 153 -3.37 24.12 -19.71
N GLU A 154 -2.88 23.56 -18.61
CA GLU A 154 -3.42 23.79 -17.27
C GLU A 154 -2.40 24.61 -16.47
N VAL A 155 -2.76 25.87 -16.15
CA VAL A 155 -1.85 26.87 -15.57
C VAL A 155 -2.35 27.24 -14.17
N GLN A 156 -1.61 26.89 -13.13
CA GLN A 156 -1.83 27.36 -11.77
C GLN A 156 -1.02 28.64 -11.54
N PHE A 157 -1.67 29.72 -11.11
CA PHE A 157 -1.04 30.97 -10.68
C PHE A 157 -1.16 31.09 -9.16
N TRP A 158 -0.03 31.24 -8.46
CA TRP A 158 0.05 31.33 -7.00
C TRP A 158 0.44 32.76 -6.56
N PRO A 159 -0.53 33.66 -6.26
CA PRO A 159 -0.24 35.10 -6.23
C PRO A 159 0.68 35.52 -5.08
N ALA A 160 0.50 34.90 -3.91
CA ALA A 160 1.36 35.15 -2.74
C ALA A 160 2.82 34.75 -2.95
N LEU A 161 3.09 33.83 -3.89
CA LEU A 161 4.43 33.29 -4.17
C LEU A 161 5.03 33.79 -5.50
N LYS A 162 4.20 34.38 -6.37
CA LYS A 162 4.53 34.76 -7.77
C LYS A 162 5.02 33.58 -8.62
N LEU A 163 4.59 32.37 -8.26
CA LEU A 163 4.91 31.14 -8.98
C LEU A 163 3.83 30.81 -10.01
N THR A 164 4.22 30.11 -11.08
CA THR A 164 3.27 29.35 -11.90
C THR A 164 3.69 27.89 -12.04
N ARG A 165 2.70 26.99 -12.12
CA ARG A 165 2.86 25.60 -12.55
C ARG A 165 2.08 25.43 -13.85
N THR A 166 2.74 24.99 -14.90
CA THR A 166 2.12 24.80 -16.22
C THR A 166 2.23 23.35 -16.64
N ARG A 167 1.09 22.68 -16.81
CA ARG A 167 0.98 21.40 -17.53
C ARG A 167 0.63 21.70 -18.99
N VAL A 168 1.55 21.41 -19.90
CA VAL A 168 1.32 21.42 -21.36
C VAL A 168 0.74 20.06 -21.75
N VAL A 169 -0.38 20.05 -22.47
CA VAL A 169 -1.07 18.84 -22.94
C VAL A 169 -1.32 18.93 -24.45
N MET A 170 -0.89 17.90 -25.19
CA MET A 170 -0.94 17.85 -26.65
C MET A 170 -1.75 16.62 -27.08
N GLU A 171 -2.72 16.79 -27.98
CA GLU A 171 -3.68 15.74 -28.35
C GLU A 171 -3.98 15.67 -29.86
N THR A 172 -4.27 14.47 -30.39
CA THR A 172 -4.63 14.18 -31.80
C THR A 172 -6.02 13.53 -31.89
N THR A 173 -6.98 14.14 -31.21
CA THR A 173 -8.23 13.49 -30.77
C THR A 173 -9.50 14.05 -31.42
N ASP A 174 -9.41 15.09 -32.25
CA ASP A 174 -10.58 15.74 -32.88
C ASP A 174 -11.28 14.83 -33.89
N THR A 175 -12.56 14.52 -33.65
CA THR A 175 -13.36 13.61 -34.50
C THR A 175 -13.46 14.04 -35.97
N GLU A 176 -13.20 15.30 -36.31
CA GLU A 176 -13.34 15.83 -37.66
C GLU A 176 -12.03 15.83 -38.47
N LYS A 177 -10.92 15.40 -37.85
CA LYS A 177 -9.57 15.32 -38.48
C LYS A 177 -8.61 14.34 -37.78
N VAL A 178 -9.06 13.11 -37.54
CA VAL A 178 -8.27 12.06 -36.88
C VAL A 178 -7.13 11.57 -37.79
N GLN A 179 -5.89 11.61 -37.30
CA GLN A 179 -4.69 11.03 -37.93
C GLN A 179 -3.50 11.00 -36.96
N ASN A 180 -2.47 10.22 -37.29
CA ASN A 180 -1.13 10.34 -36.71
C ASN A 180 -0.46 11.64 -37.22
N GLN A 181 0.50 12.15 -36.45
CA GLN A 181 1.37 13.26 -36.84
C GLN A 181 2.81 12.93 -36.45
N ARG A 182 3.80 13.44 -37.20
CA ARG A 182 5.23 13.22 -36.91
C ARG A 182 6.00 14.54 -36.97
N TYR A 183 6.62 14.94 -35.87
CA TYR A 183 7.22 16.26 -35.70
C TYR A 183 8.37 16.27 -34.69
N GLY A 184 9.27 17.25 -34.80
CA GLY A 184 10.04 17.73 -33.64
C GLY A 184 9.19 18.72 -32.84
N VAL A 185 9.32 18.72 -31.50
CA VAL A 185 8.65 19.66 -30.60
C VAL A 185 9.65 20.34 -29.68
N THR A 186 9.46 21.64 -29.48
CA THR A 186 10.14 22.42 -28.44
C THR A 186 9.08 23.14 -27.61
N ILE A 187 9.30 23.21 -26.30
CA ILE A 187 8.48 23.99 -25.35
C ILE A 187 9.40 25.02 -24.70
N THR A 188 9.05 26.30 -24.80
CA THR A 188 9.70 27.38 -24.06
C THR A 188 8.81 27.92 -22.94
N ALA A 189 9.43 28.44 -21.89
CA ALA A 189 8.75 29.07 -20.76
C ALA A 189 9.30 30.48 -20.49
N GLY A 190 8.39 31.40 -20.15
CA GLY A 190 8.68 32.82 -19.93
C GLY A 190 8.29 33.70 -21.11
N ALA A 191 7.78 34.90 -20.84
CA ALA A 191 7.31 35.82 -21.87
C ALA A 191 8.38 36.83 -22.32
N SER A 192 9.18 37.35 -21.38
CA SER A 192 10.19 38.39 -21.62
C SER A 192 11.50 37.85 -22.21
N SER A 193 11.88 36.63 -21.81
CA SER A 193 13.06 35.92 -22.29
C SER A 193 12.76 34.42 -22.30
N PRO A 194 12.07 33.91 -23.34
CA PRO A 194 11.63 32.52 -23.40
C PRO A 194 12.81 31.54 -23.40
N GLN A 195 12.85 30.64 -22.41
CA GLN A 195 13.89 29.60 -22.31
C GLN A 195 13.33 28.23 -22.65
N PRO A 196 14.04 27.36 -23.40
CA PRO A 196 13.59 25.99 -23.66
C PRO A 196 13.58 25.18 -22.36
N VAL A 197 12.43 24.57 -22.05
CA VAL A 197 12.22 23.70 -20.87
C VAL A 197 12.01 22.24 -21.24
N TYR A 198 11.68 21.96 -22.51
CA TYR A 198 11.64 20.60 -23.07
C TYR A 198 11.84 20.67 -24.58
N SER A 199 12.54 19.69 -25.16
CA SER A 199 12.59 19.48 -26.60
C SER A 199 12.75 18.01 -26.93
N ARG A 200 12.17 17.59 -28.05
CA ARG A 200 12.33 16.25 -28.60
C ARG A 200 12.17 16.26 -30.12
N ALA A 201 13.14 15.70 -30.81
CA ALA A 201 13.03 15.39 -32.23
C ALA A 201 12.16 14.14 -32.45
N ASP A 202 11.54 14.06 -33.63
CA ASP A 202 10.97 12.83 -34.20
C ASP A 202 9.90 12.13 -33.34
N VAL A 203 8.98 12.91 -32.76
CA VAL A 203 7.79 12.41 -32.04
C VAL A 203 6.80 11.85 -33.06
N GLU A 204 6.54 10.54 -33.04
CA GLU A 204 5.31 9.98 -33.63
C GLU A 204 4.15 10.16 -32.65
N HIS A 205 3.30 11.15 -32.90
CA HIS A 205 2.05 11.36 -32.18
C HIS A 205 0.97 10.49 -32.82
N LEU A 206 0.71 9.32 -32.23
CA LEU A 206 -0.32 8.38 -32.67
C LEU A 206 -1.71 9.02 -32.64
N TYR A 207 -2.60 8.67 -33.57
CA TYR A 207 -4.00 9.12 -33.52
C TYR A 207 -4.68 8.75 -32.19
N MET A 208 -5.66 9.55 -31.75
CA MET A 208 -6.45 9.30 -30.53
C MET A 208 -5.61 9.20 -29.23
N SER A 209 -4.38 9.71 -29.23
CA SER A 209 -3.49 9.72 -28.07
C SER A 209 -3.20 11.15 -27.59
N ARG A 210 -2.66 11.24 -26.37
CA ARG A 210 -2.29 12.49 -25.71
C ARG A 210 -0.93 12.34 -25.05
N TRP A 211 -0.20 13.44 -24.91
CA TRP A 211 0.96 13.50 -24.03
C TRP A 211 0.98 14.80 -23.22
N THR A 212 1.69 14.77 -22.09
CA THR A 212 1.71 15.83 -21.08
C THR A 212 3.12 16.07 -20.55
N ARG A 213 3.46 17.34 -20.28
CA ARG A 213 4.69 17.76 -19.60
C ARG A 213 4.36 18.88 -18.63
N THR A 214 4.95 18.85 -17.43
CA THR A 214 4.68 19.83 -16.37
C THR A 214 5.95 20.57 -15.97
N PHE A 215 5.86 21.89 -15.80
CA PHE A 215 6.98 22.77 -15.47
C PHE A 215 6.58 23.80 -14.41
N TRP A 216 7.54 24.25 -13.59
CA TRP A 216 7.38 25.37 -12.65
C TRP A 216 8.13 26.62 -13.13
N ARG A 217 7.64 27.79 -12.75
CA ARG A 217 8.27 29.09 -12.96
C ARG A 217 8.27 29.93 -11.70
N GLY A 218 9.36 30.68 -11.48
CA GLY A 218 9.64 31.43 -10.25
C GLY A 218 10.36 30.62 -9.16
N GLY A 219 10.33 29.29 -9.27
CA GLY A 219 10.94 28.32 -8.36
C GLY A 219 10.09 27.06 -8.26
N GLU A 220 10.71 25.88 -8.28
CA GLU A 220 10.00 24.63 -8.02
C GLU A 220 9.88 24.41 -6.50
N PRO A 221 8.67 24.13 -5.96
CA PRO A 221 8.48 23.76 -4.56
C PRO A 221 9.25 22.51 -4.18
N ALA A 222 9.63 22.40 -2.91
CA ALA A 222 10.30 21.21 -2.42
C ALA A 222 9.31 20.04 -2.29
N ALA A 223 9.83 18.83 -2.50
CA ALA A 223 9.05 17.61 -2.39
C ALA A 223 8.53 17.36 -0.97
N LEU A 224 7.28 16.87 -0.88
CA LEU A 224 6.55 16.61 0.35
C LEU A 224 6.06 15.15 0.37
N ASN A 225 6.24 14.50 1.51
CA ASN A 225 5.59 13.23 1.85
C ASN A 225 4.23 13.53 2.50
N ILE A 226 3.19 12.80 2.11
CA ILE A 226 1.81 13.03 2.57
C ILE A 226 1.14 11.71 2.97
N ASP A 227 0.88 11.52 4.26
CA ASP A 227 -0.02 10.47 4.76
C ASP A 227 -1.47 10.87 4.48
N TYR A 228 -2.01 10.36 3.37
CA TYR A 228 -3.38 10.61 2.93
C TYR A 228 -4.45 9.96 3.83
N ASN A 229 -4.07 9.21 4.87
CA ASN A 229 -4.95 8.49 5.78
C ASN A 229 -5.89 7.51 5.06
N VAL A 230 -5.33 6.38 4.63
CA VAL A 230 -6.04 5.31 3.89
C VAL A 230 -7.32 4.85 4.61
N ALA A 231 -7.30 4.76 5.95
CA ALA A 231 -8.48 4.40 6.74
C ALA A 231 -9.63 5.42 6.58
N TYR A 232 -9.30 6.71 6.58
CA TYR A 232 -10.28 7.76 6.34
C TYR A 232 -10.77 7.76 4.88
N LEU A 233 -9.86 7.69 3.90
CA LEU A 233 -10.24 7.64 2.48
C LEU A 233 -11.17 6.44 2.19
N ALA A 234 -10.85 5.26 2.74
CA ALA A 234 -11.71 4.09 2.67
C ALA A 234 -13.08 4.37 3.30
N ALA A 235 -13.14 5.03 4.46
CA ALA A 235 -14.38 5.37 5.15
C ALA A 235 -15.24 6.44 4.43
N THR A 236 -14.67 7.26 3.52
CA THR A 236 -15.46 8.12 2.61
C THR A 236 -16.10 7.34 1.45
N GLN A 237 -15.81 6.04 1.33
CA GLN A 237 -16.12 5.17 0.18
C GLN A 237 -15.53 5.63 -1.17
N ALA A 238 -14.72 6.70 -1.19
CA ALA A 238 -14.02 7.18 -2.39
C ALA A 238 -12.94 6.21 -2.90
N ILE A 239 -12.40 5.33 -2.05
CA ILE A 239 -11.59 4.16 -2.45
C ILE A 239 -12.22 2.87 -1.89
N PRO A 240 -11.83 1.68 -2.41
CA PRO A 240 -12.13 0.39 -1.77
C PRO A 240 -11.72 0.33 -0.29
N ASN A 241 -12.21 -0.67 0.43
CA ASN A 241 -11.92 -0.85 1.85
C ASN A 241 -10.52 -1.44 2.11
N TYR A 242 -9.49 -0.75 1.61
CA TYR A 242 -8.09 -1.10 1.80
C TYR A 242 -7.72 -1.19 3.28
N ASP A 243 -7.05 -2.26 3.67
CA ASP A 243 -6.67 -2.56 5.05
C ASP A 243 -5.55 -1.64 5.56
N ALA A 244 -5.96 -0.59 6.26
CA ALA A 244 -5.06 0.45 6.76
C ALA A 244 -4.16 -0.02 7.94
N SER A 245 -4.20 -1.29 8.34
CA SER A 245 -3.20 -1.86 9.26
C SER A 245 -1.86 -2.15 8.55
N ILE A 246 -1.88 -2.41 7.24
CA ILE A 246 -0.69 -2.78 6.46
C ILE A 246 0.28 -1.60 6.35
N ARG A 247 1.58 -1.89 6.43
CA ARG A 247 2.65 -0.96 6.12
C ARG A 247 3.43 -1.51 4.94
N LEU A 248 3.66 -0.68 3.92
CA LEU A 248 4.40 -1.08 2.73
C LEU A 248 5.86 -1.41 3.12
N SER A 249 6.34 -2.58 2.71
CA SER A 249 7.73 -2.98 2.95
C SER A 249 8.69 -2.09 2.18
N SER A 250 9.81 -1.73 2.83
CA SER A 250 10.88 -0.93 2.21
C SER A 250 11.44 -1.59 0.94
N THR A 251 11.53 -2.92 0.91
CA THR A 251 11.91 -3.69 -0.29
C THR A 251 10.95 -3.47 -1.46
N SER A 252 9.63 -3.43 -1.23
CA SER A 252 8.64 -3.19 -2.28
C SER A 252 8.72 -1.75 -2.80
N LYS A 253 8.82 -0.77 -1.90
CA LYS A 253 9.05 0.65 -2.26
C LYS A 253 10.31 0.81 -3.10
N SER A 254 11.47 0.32 -2.64
CA SER A 254 12.72 0.42 -3.37
C SER A 254 12.66 -0.28 -4.73
N SER A 255 12.02 -1.46 -4.82
CA SER A 255 11.85 -2.16 -6.09
C SER A 255 11.02 -1.36 -7.11
N ILE A 256 9.99 -0.64 -6.67
CA ILE A 256 9.15 0.21 -7.54
C ILE A 256 9.92 1.47 -7.97
N VAL A 257 10.61 2.14 -7.05
CA VAL A 257 11.39 3.35 -7.34
C VAL A 257 12.56 3.05 -8.27
N SER A 258 13.33 1.98 -8.02
CA SER A 258 14.46 1.60 -8.90
C SER A 258 14.01 1.15 -10.30
N ALA A 259 12.87 0.47 -10.41
CA ALA A 259 12.29 0.11 -11.70
C ALA A 259 11.89 1.37 -12.51
N TRP A 260 11.25 2.36 -11.85
CA TRP A 260 10.93 3.63 -12.48
C TRP A 260 12.18 4.43 -12.87
N GLN A 261 13.20 4.49 -12.01
CA GLN A 261 14.46 5.17 -12.30
C GLN A 261 15.15 4.60 -13.54
N ALA A 262 15.20 3.28 -13.69
CA ALA A 262 15.79 2.59 -14.83
C ALA A 262 14.94 2.64 -16.14
N ALA A 263 13.64 2.89 -16.04
CA ALA A 263 12.74 2.86 -17.20
C ALA A 263 12.91 4.07 -18.14
N PRO A 264 12.85 3.89 -19.47
CA PRO A 264 12.53 4.96 -20.44
C PRO A 264 11.13 5.52 -20.14
N LYS A 265 11.03 6.83 -19.98
CA LYS A 265 9.86 7.54 -19.42
C LYS A 265 9.62 8.92 -20.03
N ASP A 266 10.20 9.20 -21.20
CA ASP A 266 9.83 10.37 -21.99
C ASP A 266 8.50 10.16 -22.74
N ILE A 267 7.97 11.16 -23.46
CA ILE A 267 6.64 11.05 -24.11
C ILE A 267 6.55 9.83 -25.06
N PHE A 268 5.41 9.14 -25.03
CA PHE A 268 5.18 7.86 -25.73
C PHE A 268 6.12 6.70 -25.39
N GLU A 269 7.08 6.86 -24.47
CA GLU A 269 7.84 5.74 -23.90
C GLU A 269 6.98 5.02 -22.83
N GLN A 270 7.24 3.72 -22.63
CA GLN A 270 6.32 2.88 -21.85
C GLN A 270 6.42 3.04 -20.34
N GLY A 271 7.50 3.60 -19.80
CA GLY A 271 7.76 3.58 -18.36
C GLY A 271 7.80 2.14 -17.84
N MET A 272 6.89 1.82 -16.92
CA MET A 272 6.64 0.45 -16.42
C MET A 272 5.31 -0.14 -16.92
N TRP A 273 4.66 0.47 -17.90
CA TRP A 273 3.48 -0.10 -18.56
C TRP A 273 3.87 -1.22 -19.54
N ASN A 274 2.90 -2.07 -19.85
CA ASN A 274 2.93 -2.94 -21.03
C ASN A 274 2.01 -2.29 -22.11
N PRO A 275 2.57 -1.69 -23.17
CA PRO A 275 1.78 -0.96 -24.20
C PRO A 275 0.69 -1.78 -24.89
N SER A 276 0.87 -3.10 -25.01
CA SER A 276 -0.15 -4.00 -25.53
C SER A 276 -1.05 -4.50 -24.40
N MET A 277 -2.17 -3.81 -24.16
CA MET A 277 -3.16 -4.26 -23.16
C MET A 277 -3.58 -5.73 -23.39
N PRO A 278 -3.88 -6.23 -24.62
CA PRO A 278 -4.30 -7.61 -24.85
C PRO A 278 -3.33 -8.71 -24.39
N THR A 279 -2.07 -8.40 -24.08
CA THR A 279 -1.05 -9.38 -23.66
C THR A 279 -1.48 -10.13 -22.40
N THR A 280 -1.77 -11.42 -22.55
CA THR A 280 -2.30 -12.28 -21.49
C THR A 280 -1.28 -12.55 -20.38
N GLY A 281 -1.72 -12.43 -19.12
CA GLY A 281 -0.96 -12.77 -17.94
C GLY A 281 -1.36 -11.95 -16.71
N GLY A 282 -0.77 -12.27 -15.57
CA GLY A 282 -0.80 -11.42 -14.38
C GLY A 282 0.20 -10.27 -14.56
N ARG A 283 -0.20 -9.03 -14.28
CA ARG A 283 0.67 -7.85 -14.49
C ARG A 283 0.52 -6.77 -13.39
N PRO A 284 1.58 -6.00 -13.09
CA PRO A 284 1.53 -4.97 -12.05
C PRO A 284 0.61 -3.80 -12.36
N ASP A 285 0.31 -3.55 -13.64
CA ASP A 285 -0.65 -2.55 -14.10
C ASP A 285 -2.13 -2.94 -13.89
N LEU A 286 -2.42 -4.24 -13.70
CA LEU A 286 -3.78 -4.77 -13.63
C LEU A 286 -4.28 -5.02 -12.20
N GLY A 287 -5.61 -4.99 -12.04
CA GLY A 287 -6.32 -5.14 -10.78
C GLY A 287 -7.20 -3.91 -10.46
N PRO A 288 -7.53 -3.66 -9.18
CA PRO A 288 -8.27 -2.49 -8.75
C PRO A 288 -7.63 -1.18 -9.22
N TYR A 289 -6.34 -1.01 -8.90
CA TYR A 289 -5.44 0.05 -9.39
C TYR A 289 -4.03 -0.56 -9.58
N PRO A 290 -3.14 0.05 -10.41
CA PRO A 290 -1.76 -0.40 -10.58
C PRO A 290 -0.97 -0.45 -9.26
N LYS A 291 -0.05 -1.41 -9.15
CA LYS A 291 0.79 -1.67 -7.97
C LYS A 291 1.41 -0.41 -7.37
N TRP A 292 2.03 0.42 -8.20
CA TRP A 292 2.70 1.66 -7.77
C TRP A 292 1.74 2.74 -7.28
N MET A 293 0.48 2.76 -7.73
CA MET A 293 -0.53 3.72 -7.25
C MET A 293 -1.05 3.31 -5.87
N VAL A 294 -1.22 2.01 -5.61
CA VAL A 294 -1.58 1.52 -4.27
C VAL A 294 -0.36 1.63 -3.32
N ALA A 295 0.86 1.40 -3.80
CA ALA A 295 2.07 1.65 -3.02
C ALA A 295 2.18 3.14 -2.58
N TRP A 296 1.96 4.08 -3.50
CA TRP A 296 1.91 5.52 -3.18
C TRP A 296 0.81 5.86 -2.17
N LEU A 297 -0.39 5.29 -2.33
CA LEU A 297 -1.51 5.48 -1.41
C LEU A 297 -1.19 5.06 0.04
N TYR A 298 -0.38 4.01 0.24
CA TYR A 298 -0.02 3.48 1.57
C TYR A 298 1.22 4.11 2.22
N ASP A 299 2.22 4.53 1.44
CA ASP A 299 3.49 5.07 1.94
C ASP A 299 3.58 6.61 1.84
N GLY A 300 2.80 7.22 0.94
CA GLY A 300 2.62 8.68 0.86
C GLY A 300 3.82 9.47 0.34
N SER A 301 4.96 8.84 0.03
CA SER A 301 6.18 9.59 -0.23
C SER A 301 6.26 10.27 -1.60
N ALA A 302 7.13 11.27 -1.68
CA ALA A 302 7.43 12.01 -2.89
C ALA A 302 7.97 11.12 -4.03
N GLU A 303 8.80 10.13 -3.72
CA GLU A 303 9.35 9.22 -4.73
C GLU A 303 8.25 8.36 -5.35
N LEU A 304 7.35 7.78 -4.55
CA LEU A 304 6.22 7.01 -5.08
C LEU A 304 5.15 7.90 -5.74
N LYS A 305 5.03 9.17 -5.33
CA LYS A 305 4.25 10.18 -6.05
C LYS A 305 4.80 10.43 -7.45
N GLU A 306 6.11 10.56 -7.61
CA GLU A 306 6.77 10.70 -8.92
C GLU A 306 6.46 9.49 -9.81
N VAL A 307 6.63 8.27 -9.29
CA VAL A 307 6.30 7.03 -10.03
C VAL A 307 4.82 7.01 -10.44
N ALA A 308 3.90 7.30 -9.51
CA ALA A 308 2.48 7.19 -9.76
C ALA A 308 1.96 8.24 -10.75
N LEU A 309 2.37 9.51 -10.61
CA LEU A 309 1.96 10.59 -11.52
C LEU A 309 2.70 10.51 -12.85
N GLY A 310 3.97 10.10 -12.87
CA GLY A 310 4.73 9.86 -14.10
C GLY A 310 4.13 8.74 -14.94
N GLN A 311 3.78 7.61 -14.33
CA GLN A 311 3.06 6.54 -15.01
C GLN A 311 1.67 7.00 -15.49
N ALA A 312 0.93 7.77 -14.70
CA ALA A 312 -0.37 8.34 -15.12
C ALA A 312 -0.22 9.27 -16.34
N ASP A 313 0.79 10.13 -16.36
CA ASP A 313 1.10 11.03 -17.47
C ASP A 313 1.46 10.28 -18.76
N LEU A 314 2.19 9.16 -18.66
CA LEU A 314 2.51 8.29 -19.81
C LEU A 314 1.30 7.51 -20.33
N ALA A 315 0.28 7.24 -19.51
CA ALA A 315 -0.92 6.51 -19.94
C ALA A 315 -1.78 7.28 -20.97
N GLY A 316 -1.49 8.56 -21.24
CA GLY A 316 -2.04 9.28 -22.40
C GLY A 316 -1.65 8.67 -23.76
N ALA A 317 -0.56 7.89 -23.82
CA ALA A 317 -0.03 7.30 -25.04
C ALA A 317 -0.98 6.30 -25.74
N TRP A 318 -1.89 5.66 -24.98
CA TRP A 318 -2.86 4.75 -25.58
C TRP A 318 -3.88 5.49 -26.48
N PRO A 319 -4.20 4.94 -27.67
CA PRO A 319 -5.15 5.53 -28.61
C PRO A 319 -6.61 5.29 -28.17
N MET A 320 -7.00 5.93 -27.08
CA MET A 320 -8.29 5.78 -26.37
C MET A 320 -9.04 7.11 -26.20
N HIS A 321 -8.57 8.20 -26.82
CA HIS A 321 -9.06 9.55 -26.60
C HIS A 321 -9.69 10.09 -27.89
N LEU A 322 -10.98 10.40 -27.88
CA LEU A 322 -11.66 11.18 -28.91
C LEU A 322 -12.36 12.38 -28.27
N ARG A 323 -12.19 13.56 -28.86
CA ARG A 323 -12.85 14.81 -28.48
C ARG A 323 -13.75 15.24 -29.62
N GLU A 324 -15.01 15.49 -29.32
CA GLU A 324 -16.01 15.82 -30.33
C GLU A 324 -15.67 17.15 -31.02
N GLY A 325 -15.58 17.10 -32.34
CA GLY A 325 -15.23 18.22 -33.19
C GLY A 325 -16.40 18.82 -33.97
N SER A 326 -17.59 18.23 -33.91
CA SER A 326 -18.79 18.67 -34.63
C SER A 326 -19.80 19.39 -33.75
N ALA A 327 -20.24 20.57 -34.18
CA ALA A 327 -21.26 21.37 -33.48
C ALA A 327 -22.67 20.76 -33.53
N GLY A 328 -22.90 19.73 -34.36
CA GLY A 328 -24.19 19.04 -34.49
C GLY A 328 -24.40 17.88 -33.51
N LYS A 329 -23.49 17.70 -32.54
CA LYS A 329 -23.46 16.57 -31.59
C LYS A 329 -23.69 17.06 -30.16
N TYR A 330 -24.29 16.19 -29.34
CA TYR A 330 -24.75 16.49 -27.99
C TYR A 330 -24.28 15.41 -27.02
N VAL A 331 -23.98 15.80 -25.78
CA VAL A 331 -23.44 14.92 -24.73
C VAL A 331 -24.52 13.95 -24.23
N ASP A 332 -25.76 14.44 -24.20
CA ASP A 332 -26.96 13.80 -23.67
C ASP A 332 -27.90 13.26 -24.77
N ARG A 333 -28.92 12.49 -24.37
CA ARG A 333 -29.96 11.94 -25.27
C ARG A 333 -30.94 12.99 -25.77
N ASP A 334 -31.30 13.91 -24.89
CA ASP A 334 -32.39 14.87 -25.10
C ASP A 334 -31.92 16.09 -25.92
N LYS A 335 -30.62 16.13 -26.25
CA LYS A 335 -29.92 17.12 -27.08
C LYS A 335 -29.96 18.52 -26.47
N THR A 336 -29.76 18.57 -25.16
CA THR A 336 -29.74 19.79 -24.37
C THR A 336 -28.33 20.37 -24.21
N GLU A 337 -27.28 19.54 -24.26
CA GLU A 337 -25.91 19.90 -23.89
C GLU A 337 -24.95 19.65 -25.07
N PRO A 338 -24.41 20.69 -25.74
CA PRO A 338 -23.51 20.54 -26.88
C PRO A 338 -22.25 19.74 -26.54
N ALA A 339 -21.87 18.78 -27.39
CA ALA A 339 -20.68 17.96 -27.19
C ALA A 339 -19.39 18.60 -27.73
N LEU A 340 -19.47 19.64 -28.57
CA LEU A 340 -18.29 20.28 -29.18
C LEU A 340 -17.22 20.62 -28.12
N GLY A 341 -16.00 20.14 -28.34
CA GLY A 341 -14.86 20.34 -27.44
C GLY A 341 -14.83 19.43 -26.20
N GLN A 342 -15.88 18.66 -25.92
CA GLN A 342 -15.90 17.64 -24.86
C GLN A 342 -15.28 16.31 -25.34
N PRO A 343 -14.76 15.47 -24.44
CA PRO A 343 -14.52 14.06 -24.74
C PRO A 343 -15.80 13.40 -25.31
N VAL A 344 -15.68 12.50 -26.29
CA VAL A 344 -16.86 11.90 -26.95
C VAL A 344 -17.73 11.13 -25.95
N SER A 345 -19.03 11.43 -25.94
CA SER A 345 -20.03 10.67 -25.18
C SER A 345 -20.62 9.54 -26.03
N GLY A 346 -21.06 8.47 -25.37
CA GLY A 346 -21.78 7.39 -26.04
C GLY A 346 -23.11 7.85 -26.67
N TYR A 347 -23.79 8.87 -26.13
CA TYR A 347 -25.01 9.40 -26.77
C TYR A 347 -24.71 10.33 -27.96
N ALA A 348 -23.52 10.94 -28.01
CA ALA A 348 -23.09 11.72 -29.16
C ALA A 348 -22.87 10.82 -30.38
N ARG A 349 -22.22 9.66 -30.21
CA ARG A 349 -21.82 8.75 -31.30
C ARG A 349 -22.13 7.27 -30.97
N PRO A 350 -23.41 6.90 -30.75
CA PRO A 350 -23.77 5.60 -30.16
C PRO A 350 -23.35 4.39 -30.99
N THR A 351 -23.20 4.50 -32.31
CA THR A 351 -22.83 3.38 -33.18
C THR A 351 -21.31 3.26 -33.43
N LEU A 352 -20.47 4.11 -32.84
CA LEU A 352 -19.02 4.16 -33.10
C LEU A 352 -18.28 2.94 -32.52
N ALA A 353 -17.30 2.43 -33.28
CA ALA A 353 -16.20 1.59 -32.77
C ALA A 353 -14.92 2.44 -32.68
N MET A 354 -14.29 2.52 -31.52
CA MET A 354 -13.00 3.19 -31.31
C MET A 354 -11.81 2.27 -31.66
N LEU A 355 -11.99 0.95 -31.59
CA LEU A 355 -11.04 -0.06 -32.03
C LEU A 355 -11.06 -0.29 -33.56
N ASP A 356 -12.16 0.07 -34.24
CA ASP A 356 -12.29 0.06 -35.70
C ASP A 356 -13.11 1.28 -36.16
N LEU A 357 -12.42 2.40 -36.44
CA LEU A 357 -13.05 3.62 -36.96
C LEU A 357 -13.72 3.42 -38.34
N GLY A 358 -13.37 2.35 -39.06
CA GLY A 358 -13.96 2.00 -40.35
C GLY A 358 -15.27 1.22 -40.24
N TYR A 359 -15.62 0.69 -39.06
CA TYR A 359 -16.57 -0.40 -38.87
C TYR A 359 -17.87 -0.29 -39.68
N ALA A 360 -18.24 -1.39 -40.32
CA ALA A 360 -19.29 -1.42 -41.34
C ALA A 360 -20.70 -1.06 -40.82
N TYR A 361 -20.97 -1.31 -39.54
CA TYR A 361 -22.28 -1.05 -38.92
C TYR A 361 -22.34 0.24 -38.09
N SER A 362 -21.29 1.06 -38.08
CA SER A 362 -21.37 2.43 -37.55
C SER A 362 -22.15 3.32 -38.51
N ASP A 363 -23.20 3.98 -38.02
CA ASP A 363 -24.04 4.89 -38.81
C ASP A 363 -23.18 6.06 -39.34
N ALA A 364 -23.48 6.53 -40.55
CA ALA A 364 -22.70 7.58 -41.21
C ALA A 364 -22.62 8.90 -40.40
N ALA A 365 -23.60 9.16 -39.52
CA ALA A 365 -23.60 10.33 -38.63
C ALA A 365 -22.69 10.20 -37.40
N ASP A 366 -22.22 9.00 -37.07
CA ASP A 366 -21.38 8.73 -35.89
C ASP A 366 -19.92 8.48 -36.23
N LYS A 367 -19.62 8.08 -37.48
CA LYS A 367 -18.24 7.88 -37.95
C LYS A 367 -17.40 9.15 -37.76
N VAL A 368 -16.16 8.96 -37.30
CA VAL A 368 -15.16 10.03 -37.24
C VAL A 368 -14.51 10.19 -38.61
N LYS A 369 -14.05 11.40 -38.92
CA LYS A 369 -13.38 11.72 -40.17
C LYS A 369 -11.88 11.51 -40.01
N VAL A 370 -11.41 10.37 -40.52
CA VAL A 370 -9.98 10.08 -40.71
C VAL A 370 -9.45 10.88 -41.90
N VAL A 371 -8.30 11.54 -41.73
CA VAL A 371 -7.70 12.43 -42.76
C VAL A 371 -6.26 12.08 -43.15
N GLY A 372 -5.68 11.07 -42.51
CA GLY A 372 -4.31 10.60 -42.72
C GLY A 372 -4.14 9.17 -42.21
N THR A 373 -2.92 8.76 -41.86
CA THR A 373 -2.65 7.42 -41.33
C THR A 373 -3.16 7.28 -39.90
N THR A 374 -3.64 6.08 -39.52
CA THR A 374 -4.13 5.77 -38.17
C THR A 374 -3.54 4.46 -37.68
N ASN A 375 -2.26 4.48 -37.31
CA ASN A 375 -1.55 3.31 -36.75
C ASN A 375 -1.35 3.47 -35.23
N ARG A 376 -1.35 2.35 -34.49
CA ARG A 376 -1.31 2.33 -33.01
C ARG A 376 0.09 2.15 -32.41
N GLY A 377 1.14 2.01 -33.24
CA GLY A 377 2.47 1.60 -32.79
C GLY A 377 2.41 0.33 -31.93
N ALA A 378 3.12 0.33 -30.80
CA ALA A 378 3.03 -0.72 -29.78
C ALA A 378 1.83 -0.55 -28.81
N TRP A 379 1.16 0.60 -28.83
CA TRP A 379 0.14 0.99 -27.85
C TRP A 379 -1.25 0.46 -28.25
N VAL A 380 -1.50 -0.82 -27.97
CA VAL A 380 -2.78 -1.49 -28.28
C VAL A 380 -3.71 -1.45 -27.06
N PRO A 381 -4.85 -0.74 -27.11
CA PRO A 381 -5.80 -0.68 -26.00
C PRO A 381 -6.82 -1.84 -26.06
N ASP A 382 -7.36 -2.22 -24.90
CA ASP A 382 -8.36 -3.28 -24.73
C ASP A 382 -9.07 -3.14 -23.37
N ASN A 383 -10.40 -3.24 -23.33
CA ASN A 383 -11.19 -3.24 -22.10
C ASN A 383 -10.84 -4.44 -21.19
N ALA A 384 -10.58 -5.64 -21.75
CA ALA A 384 -10.38 -6.86 -20.97
C ALA A 384 -9.09 -6.88 -20.12
N HIS A 385 -8.14 -6.01 -20.44
CA HIS A 385 -6.90 -5.79 -19.69
C HIS A 385 -6.63 -4.29 -19.47
N GLN A 386 -7.67 -3.51 -19.21
CA GLN A 386 -7.57 -2.07 -18.99
C GLN A 386 -7.05 -1.74 -17.57
N PRO A 387 -5.91 -1.05 -17.40
CA PRO A 387 -5.45 -0.59 -16.10
C PRO A 387 -6.32 0.58 -15.57
N GLN A 388 -6.09 1.01 -14.32
CA GLN A 388 -6.70 2.22 -13.75
C GLN A 388 -5.61 3.29 -13.47
N PRO A 389 -5.24 4.12 -14.46
CA PRO A 389 -4.13 5.06 -14.32
C PRO A 389 -4.48 6.46 -13.79
N PHE A 390 -5.74 6.80 -13.50
CA PHE A 390 -6.16 8.21 -13.33
C PHE A 390 -6.98 8.53 -12.08
N PHE A 391 -7.72 7.58 -11.51
CA PHE A 391 -8.66 7.90 -10.42
C PHE A 391 -7.94 8.21 -9.10
N ILE A 392 -6.91 7.44 -8.72
CA ILE A 392 -6.08 7.76 -7.54
C ILE A 392 -5.29 9.07 -7.76
N PRO A 393 -4.62 9.31 -8.90
CA PRO A 393 -4.07 10.62 -9.24
C PRO A 393 -5.07 11.78 -9.11
N TYR A 394 -6.28 11.66 -9.66
CA TYR A 394 -7.31 12.69 -9.51
C TYR A 394 -7.73 12.89 -8.05
N LEU A 395 -8.02 11.81 -7.33
CA LEU A 395 -8.50 11.84 -5.95
C LEU A 395 -7.50 12.50 -5.00
N LEU A 396 -6.20 12.30 -5.21
CA LEU A 396 -5.14 12.80 -4.33
C LEU A 396 -4.54 14.15 -4.77
N THR A 397 -4.66 14.54 -6.05
CA THR A 397 -4.12 15.82 -6.55
C THR A 397 -5.18 16.89 -6.84
N GLY A 398 -6.39 16.48 -7.23
CA GLY A 398 -7.43 17.38 -7.71
C GLY A 398 -7.19 17.95 -9.12
N GLU A 399 -6.15 17.52 -9.85
CA GLU A 399 -5.82 18.05 -11.17
C GLU A 399 -6.87 17.71 -12.24
N HIS A 400 -7.20 18.69 -13.09
CA HIS A 400 -8.23 18.53 -14.11
C HIS A 400 -7.84 17.48 -15.16
N PHE A 401 -6.56 17.42 -15.56
CA PHE A 401 -6.07 16.46 -16.54
C PHE A 401 -6.49 15.02 -16.21
N TYR A 402 -6.26 14.55 -14.98
CA TYR A 402 -6.63 13.17 -14.59
C TYR A 402 -8.15 12.94 -14.60
N LYS A 403 -8.96 13.95 -14.26
CA LYS A 403 -10.44 13.89 -14.40
C LYS A 403 -10.87 13.79 -15.88
N GLU A 404 -10.24 14.56 -16.76
CA GLU A 404 -10.53 14.50 -18.20
C GLU A 404 -10.10 13.16 -18.82
N GLN A 405 -8.97 12.61 -18.37
CA GLN A 405 -8.52 11.28 -18.78
C GLN A 405 -9.49 10.16 -18.36
N LEU A 406 -10.15 10.27 -17.19
CA LEU A 406 -11.27 9.39 -16.83
C LEU A 406 -12.45 9.54 -17.80
N GLN A 407 -12.81 10.76 -18.21
CA GLN A 407 -13.88 11.00 -19.19
C GLN A 407 -13.56 10.33 -20.53
N PHE A 408 -12.37 10.54 -21.09
CA PHE A 408 -11.93 9.88 -22.33
C PHE A 408 -11.97 8.35 -22.24
N TRP A 409 -11.38 7.76 -21.18
CA TRP A 409 -11.33 6.31 -21.05
C TRP A 409 -12.69 5.68 -20.74
N SER A 410 -13.61 6.40 -20.07
CA SER A 410 -15.00 5.96 -19.93
C SER A 410 -15.75 5.97 -21.27
N GLY A 411 -15.46 6.94 -22.15
CA GLY A 411 -15.95 6.96 -23.54
C GLY A 411 -15.45 5.77 -24.34
N PHE A 412 -14.14 5.47 -24.27
CA PHE A 412 -13.58 4.25 -24.86
C PHE A 412 -14.25 2.98 -24.31
N SER A 413 -14.41 2.85 -23.00
CA SER A 413 -15.00 1.65 -22.40
C SER A 413 -16.47 1.40 -22.78
N LEU A 414 -17.17 2.43 -23.28
CA LEU A 414 -18.53 2.34 -23.83
C LEU A 414 -18.59 2.17 -25.36
N LEU A 415 -17.47 2.38 -26.08
CA LEU A 415 -17.42 2.49 -27.54
C LEU A 415 -16.28 1.68 -28.19
N ASP A 416 -15.60 0.79 -27.47
CA ASP A 416 -14.38 0.13 -27.93
C ASP A 416 -14.59 -0.65 -29.22
N ASP A 417 -15.40 -1.71 -29.22
CA ASP A 417 -15.57 -2.64 -30.36
C ASP A 417 -16.92 -2.49 -31.10
N SER A 418 -17.62 -1.36 -30.89
CA SER A 418 -19.02 -1.08 -31.28
C SER A 418 -20.09 -2.00 -30.67
N ARG A 419 -19.74 -2.97 -29.81
CA ARG A 419 -20.73 -3.71 -29.01
C ARG A 419 -21.30 -2.89 -27.87
N GLY A 420 -20.90 -1.62 -27.71
CA GLY A 420 -21.52 -0.63 -26.82
C GLY A 420 -23.04 -0.45 -27.03
N LEU A 421 -23.53 -0.57 -28.27
CA LEU A 421 -24.97 -0.63 -28.57
C LEU A 421 -25.67 -1.89 -28.07
N TYR A 422 -24.92 -2.99 -27.98
CA TYR A 422 -25.45 -4.33 -27.87
C TYR A 422 -25.34 -4.84 -26.42
N GLY A 423 -24.35 -4.36 -25.66
CA GLY A 423 -24.28 -4.40 -24.18
C GLY A 423 -24.26 -5.80 -23.56
N LEU A 424 -24.14 -6.82 -24.41
CA LEU A 424 -24.17 -8.25 -24.12
C LEU A 424 -23.17 -8.91 -25.07
N TYR A 425 -22.86 -10.18 -24.83
CA TYR A 425 -21.93 -10.96 -25.66
C TYR A 425 -22.46 -11.18 -27.11
N CYS A 426 -23.77 -11.01 -27.34
CA CYS A 426 -24.43 -11.05 -28.65
C CYS A 426 -24.62 -9.67 -29.30
N TYR A 427 -24.25 -9.55 -30.58
CA TYR A 427 -24.66 -8.44 -31.45
C TYR A 427 -26.17 -8.46 -31.67
N SER A 428 -26.89 -7.55 -31.02
CA SER A 428 -28.34 -7.49 -31.02
C SER A 428 -28.86 -6.39 -31.95
N LYS A 429 -28.98 -6.68 -33.25
CA LYS A 429 -29.38 -5.72 -34.32
C LYS A 429 -30.68 -4.93 -34.06
N ASN A 430 -31.49 -5.35 -33.09
CA ASN A 430 -32.78 -4.74 -32.71
C ASN A 430 -32.75 -4.06 -31.32
N ALA A 431 -31.60 -3.99 -30.63
CA ALA A 431 -31.47 -3.24 -29.38
C ALA A 431 -31.62 -1.72 -29.64
N SER A 432 -32.25 -1.00 -28.71
CA SER A 432 -32.46 0.45 -28.90
C SER A 432 -31.14 1.22 -28.84
N LYS A 433 -30.84 1.96 -29.92
CA LYS A 433 -29.69 2.87 -30.02
C LYS A 433 -29.71 4.04 -29.02
N SER A 434 -30.80 4.22 -28.25
CA SER A 434 -30.86 5.23 -27.20
C SER A 434 -30.18 4.82 -25.88
N HIS A 435 -29.92 3.53 -25.67
CA HIS A 435 -29.33 3.02 -24.42
C HIS A 435 -27.95 2.42 -24.69
N LEU A 436 -26.99 2.66 -23.79
CA LEU A 436 -25.62 2.15 -23.90
C LEU A 436 -25.44 0.81 -23.17
N GLY A 437 -24.24 0.26 -23.23
CA GLY A 437 -23.85 -1.02 -22.65
C GLY A 437 -22.33 -1.22 -22.72
N ILE A 438 -21.81 -2.26 -22.06
CA ILE A 438 -20.40 -2.66 -22.16
C ILE A 438 -20.38 -4.15 -22.53
N GLY A 439 -19.63 -4.50 -23.57
CA GLY A 439 -19.59 -5.85 -24.14
C GLY A 439 -18.32 -6.63 -23.82
N GLY A 440 -18.13 -7.75 -24.54
CA GLY A 440 -16.90 -8.53 -24.50
C GLY A 440 -16.80 -9.53 -23.34
N GLN A 441 -15.57 -9.78 -22.88
CA GLN A 441 -15.27 -10.72 -21.81
C GLN A 441 -15.74 -10.17 -20.45
N ILE A 442 -16.05 -11.04 -19.48
CA ILE A 442 -16.54 -10.64 -18.14
C ILE A 442 -15.55 -9.69 -17.44
N ARG A 443 -14.24 -9.91 -17.58
CA ARG A 443 -13.21 -8.97 -17.11
C ARG A 443 -13.22 -7.61 -17.81
N GLY A 444 -13.59 -7.54 -19.09
CA GLY A 444 -13.73 -6.28 -19.83
C GLY A 444 -14.96 -5.49 -19.40
N ILE A 445 -16.07 -6.19 -19.16
CA ILE A 445 -17.26 -5.63 -18.52
C ILE A 445 -16.88 -5.07 -17.13
N ALA A 446 -16.15 -5.83 -16.31
CA ALA A 446 -15.71 -5.41 -14.98
C ALA A 446 -14.83 -4.14 -15.00
N TRP A 447 -13.79 -4.10 -15.84
CA TRP A 447 -12.87 -2.96 -15.89
C TRP A 447 -13.50 -1.74 -16.57
N GLY A 448 -14.29 -1.91 -17.61
CA GLY A 448 -15.08 -0.82 -18.20
C GLY A 448 -16.09 -0.23 -17.22
N MET A 449 -16.79 -1.07 -16.43
CA MET A 449 -17.69 -0.61 -15.37
C MET A 449 -16.94 0.11 -14.23
N ARG A 450 -15.75 -0.35 -13.85
CA ARG A 450 -14.87 0.37 -12.90
C ARG A 450 -14.55 1.78 -13.43
N MET A 451 -14.02 1.88 -14.66
CA MET A 451 -13.66 3.16 -15.27
C MET A 451 -14.86 4.11 -15.40
N LEU A 452 -16.00 3.62 -15.86
CA LEU A 452 -17.23 4.40 -16.03
C LEU A 452 -17.77 4.91 -14.69
N GLY A 453 -17.80 4.05 -13.66
CA GLY A 453 -18.28 4.44 -12.33
C GLY A 453 -17.37 5.46 -11.65
N GLU A 454 -16.06 5.28 -11.76
CA GLU A 454 -15.06 6.21 -11.24
C GLU A 454 -15.10 7.57 -11.96
N ALA A 455 -15.35 7.58 -13.28
CA ALA A 455 -15.60 8.80 -14.03
C ALA A 455 -16.90 9.50 -13.59
N ALA A 456 -18.01 8.75 -13.44
CA ALA A 456 -19.30 9.29 -12.96
C ALA A 456 -19.19 9.89 -11.55
N TRP A 457 -18.35 9.31 -10.68
CA TRP A 457 -18.03 9.89 -9.39
C TRP A 457 -17.16 11.16 -9.54
N ALA A 458 -16.15 11.14 -10.40
CA ALA A 458 -15.17 12.23 -10.53
C ALA A 458 -15.70 13.53 -11.16
N VAL A 459 -16.62 13.47 -12.13
CA VAL A 459 -17.04 14.68 -12.87
C VAL A 459 -17.79 15.68 -11.95
N PRO A 460 -17.39 16.97 -11.89
CA PRO A 460 -17.99 17.97 -11.01
C PRO A 460 -19.46 18.29 -11.31
N GLN A 461 -20.16 18.86 -10.34
CA GLN A 461 -21.54 19.36 -10.50
C GLN A 461 -21.63 20.55 -11.47
N GLN A 462 -20.53 21.29 -11.67
CA GLN A 462 -20.42 22.36 -12.65
C GLN A 462 -20.33 21.84 -14.10
N GLU A 463 -20.01 20.56 -14.32
CA GLU A 463 -20.00 19.90 -15.64
C GLU A 463 -21.28 19.04 -15.81
N ALA A 464 -22.44 19.64 -15.49
CA ALA A 464 -23.72 18.94 -15.26
C ALA A 464 -24.16 18.03 -16.41
N GLY A 465 -24.11 18.49 -17.67
CA GLY A 465 -24.46 17.67 -18.83
C GLY A 465 -23.63 16.39 -18.94
N TYR A 466 -22.30 16.51 -18.81
CA TYR A 466 -21.40 15.35 -18.84
C TYR A 466 -21.55 14.44 -17.64
N ARG A 467 -21.79 15.03 -16.45
CA ARG A 467 -22.10 14.30 -15.22
C ARG A 467 -23.37 13.44 -15.38
N ASN A 468 -24.42 14.03 -15.93
CA ASN A 468 -25.70 13.36 -16.18
C ASN A 468 -25.56 12.25 -17.22
N TYR A 469 -24.80 12.49 -18.30
CA TYR A 469 -24.44 11.46 -19.29
C TYR A 469 -23.79 10.23 -18.63
N LEU A 470 -22.73 10.40 -17.84
CA LEU A 470 -22.02 9.26 -17.23
C LEU A 470 -22.90 8.49 -16.23
N HIS A 471 -23.71 9.19 -15.45
CA HIS A 471 -24.67 8.55 -14.54
C HIS A 471 -25.76 7.77 -15.30
N ALA A 472 -26.30 8.32 -16.39
CA ALA A 472 -27.28 7.64 -17.24
C ALA A 472 -26.67 6.44 -17.97
N ALA A 473 -25.45 6.57 -18.51
CA ALA A 473 -24.73 5.48 -19.17
C ALA A 473 -24.44 4.32 -18.21
N TYR A 474 -24.06 4.61 -16.96
CA TYR A 474 -23.90 3.58 -15.93
C TYR A 474 -25.23 2.88 -15.59
N GLU A 475 -26.33 3.64 -15.48
CA GLU A 475 -27.67 3.07 -15.28
C GLU A 475 -28.12 2.20 -16.46
N ASP A 476 -27.77 2.51 -17.71
CA ASP A 476 -28.06 1.64 -18.86
C ASP A 476 -27.33 0.29 -18.77
N VAL A 477 -26.03 0.34 -18.47
CA VAL A 477 -25.18 -0.86 -18.31
C VAL A 477 -25.75 -1.76 -17.23
N ILE A 478 -26.10 -1.18 -16.06
CA ILE A 478 -26.77 -1.92 -14.98
C ILE A 478 -28.13 -2.44 -15.43
N THR A 479 -28.98 -1.61 -16.05
CA THR A 479 -30.36 -1.98 -16.40
C THR A 479 -30.40 -3.14 -17.40
N ARG A 480 -29.48 -3.19 -18.38
CA ARG A 480 -29.36 -4.33 -19.31
C ARG A 480 -28.94 -5.63 -18.60
N PHE A 481 -27.99 -5.56 -17.67
CA PHE A 481 -27.58 -6.74 -16.89
C PHE A 481 -28.62 -7.16 -15.85
N GLU A 482 -29.38 -6.22 -15.28
CA GLU A 482 -30.55 -6.51 -14.46
C GLU A 482 -31.64 -7.19 -15.30
N GLY A 483 -31.95 -6.67 -16.49
CA GLY A 483 -32.94 -7.25 -17.40
C GLY A 483 -32.63 -8.68 -17.82
N THR A 484 -31.41 -8.98 -18.28
CA THR A 484 -31.01 -10.36 -18.65
C THR A 484 -31.07 -11.39 -17.51
N ARG A 485 -31.21 -10.93 -16.26
CA ARG A 485 -31.37 -11.74 -15.03
C ARG A 485 -32.75 -11.58 -14.40
N GLY A 486 -33.58 -10.68 -14.93
CA GLY A 486 -34.82 -10.15 -14.34
C GLY A 486 -34.68 -9.70 -12.88
N VAL A 487 -33.59 -8.99 -12.56
CA VAL A 487 -33.42 -8.28 -11.29
C VAL A 487 -34.33 -7.07 -11.29
N VAL A 488 -35.16 -6.96 -10.24
CA VAL A 488 -36.13 -5.87 -10.07
C VAL A 488 -35.59 -4.87 -9.05
N ARG A 489 -35.51 -3.60 -9.47
CA ARG A 489 -35.12 -2.43 -8.67
C ARG A 489 -36.09 -1.30 -8.99
N GLY A 490 -36.30 -0.37 -8.06
CA GLY A 490 -37.36 0.65 -8.17
C GLY A 490 -37.46 1.33 -9.54
N GLY A 491 -38.50 0.99 -10.31
CA GLY A 491 -38.78 1.52 -11.64
C GLY A 491 -38.05 0.87 -12.81
N ASN A 492 -37.06 -0.01 -12.63
CA ASN A 492 -36.24 -0.51 -13.75
C ASN A 492 -37.07 -1.33 -14.78
N THR A 493 -38.07 -2.07 -14.33
CA THR A 493 -38.95 -2.91 -15.17
C THR A 493 -39.82 -2.14 -16.16
N SER A 494 -39.99 -0.81 -16.01
CA SER A 494 -40.71 0.01 -16.98
C SER A 494 -39.82 0.48 -18.15
N ARG A 495 -38.50 0.34 -18.03
CA ARG A 495 -37.56 0.78 -19.08
C ARG A 495 -37.53 -0.21 -20.25
N ALA A 496 -37.47 0.35 -21.46
CA ALA A 496 -37.47 -0.43 -22.70
C ALA A 496 -36.21 -1.31 -22.84
N ASP A 497 -35.06 -0.90 -22.30
CA ASP A 497 -33.82 -1.69 -22.31
C ASP A 497 -33.84 -2.84 -21.31
N TRP A 498 -34.45 -2.67 -20.12
CA TRP A 498 -34.72 -3.77 -19.19
C TRP A 498 -35.65 -4.80 -19.83
N GLN A 499 -36.78 -4.35 -20.38
CA GLN A 499 -37.80 -5.21 -21.01
C GLN A 499 -37.23 -5.96 -22.22
N TRP A 500 -36.46 -5.25 -23.06
CA TRP A 500 -35.73 -5.86 -24.16
C TRP A 500 -34.74 -6.91 -23.67
N ALA A 501 -33.88 -6.60 -22.69
CA ALA A 501 -32.87 -7.52 -22.18
C ALA A 501 -33.49 -8.76 -21.48
N ASN A 502 -34.59 -8.58 -20.74
CA ASN A 502 -35.35 -9.66 -20.11
C ASN A 502 -36.07 -10.57 -21.13
N THR A 503 -36.31 -10.08 -22.35
CA THR A 503 -36.93 -10.84 -23.44
C THR A 503 -35.88 -11.48 -24.36
N ALA A 504 -34.81 -10.75 -24.69
CA ALA A 504 -33.74 -11.20 -25.57
C ALA A 504 -32.81 -12.22 -24.91
N GLY A 505 -32.63 -12.14 -23.59
CA GLY A 505 -31.76 -13.06 -22.85
C GLY A 505 -30.28 -12.84 -23.12
N ASP A 506 -29.48 -13.90 -22.97
CA ASP A 506 -28.09 -13.91 -23.45
C ASP A 506 -27.97 -14.55 -24.84
N CYS A 507 -26.73 -14.70 -25.31
CA CYS A 507 -26.39 -15.25 -26.62
C CYS A 507 -26.71 -16.76 -26.81
N HIS A 508 -27.15 -17.47 -25.78
CA HIS A 508 -27.28 -18.93 -25.79
C HIS A 508 -28.72 -19.46 -25.64
N GLY A 509 -29.73 -18.58 -25.67
CA GLY A 509 -31.12 -18.98 -25.98
C GLY A 509 -32.15 -18.73 -24.89
N GLY A 510 -32.02 -17.63 -24.14
CA GLY A 510 -33.07 -17.16 -23.25
C GLY A 510 -32.56 -16.28 -22.11
N ARG A 511 -33.48 -15.77 -21.28
CA ARG A 511 -33.13 -15.26 -19.95
C ARG A 511 -32.38 -16.38 -19.21
N LEU A 512 -31.19 -16.08 -18.67
CA LEU A 512 -30.29 -17.09 -18.11
C LEU A 512 -31.02 -17.90 -17.04
N ARG A 513 -31.12 -19.22 -17.30
CA ARG A 513 -32.37 -19.97 -17.09
C ARG A 513 -32.92 -19.81 -15.68
N ASP A 514 -34.19 -19.40 -15.65
CA ASP A 514 -34.84 -18.92 -14.44
C ASP A 514 -34.73 -19.88 -13.26
N ALA A 515 -34.44 -19.31 -12.09
CA ALA A 515 -34.25 -19.99 -10.81
C ALA A 515 -33.01 -20.91 -10.65
N ASN A 516 -31.99 -20.87 -11.53
CA ASN A 516 -30.70 -21.48 -11.15
C ASN A 516 -30.19 -20.89 -9.81
N PRO A 517 -29.93 -21.73 -8.79
CA PRO A 517 -29.70 -21.27 -7.41
C PRO A 517 -28.22 -20.94 -7.13
N LEU A 518 -27.32 -21.20 -8.08
CA LEU A 518 -25.88 -20.93 -7.99
C LEU A 518 -25.51 -19.53 -8.51
N ARG A 519 -26.43 -18.85 -9.23
CA ARG A 519 -26.29 -17.48 -9.74
C ARG A 519 -25.09 -17.29 -10.69
N TYR A 520 -24.86 -18.27 -11.55
CA TYR A 520 -23.91 -18.13 -12.66
C TYR A 520 -24.18 -16.87 -13.50
N TRP A 521 -23.12 -16.14 -13.88
CA TRP A 521 -23.27 -14.94 -14.71
C TRP A 521 -23.68 -15.23 -16.16
N TRP A 522 -23.39 -16.43 -16.67
CA TRP A 522 -23.72 -16.95 -18.02
C TRP A 522 -23.50 -18.48 -18.10
N GLU A 523 -23.67 -19.12 -19.26
CA GLU A 523 -23.54 -20.58 -19.43
C GLU A 523 -22.09 -21.12 -19.64
N GLY A 524 -21.07 -20.26 -19.74
CA GLY A 524 -19.67 -20.69 -19.98
C GLY A 524 -19.36 -21.08 -21.44
N LEU A 525 -18.16 -21.62 -21.68
CA LEU A 525 -17.66 -22.03 -22.99
C LEU A 525 -17.50 -23.54 -23.14
N ASP A 526 -17.91 -24.06 -24.30
CA ASP A 526 -17.59 -25.42 -24.74
C ASP A 526 -16.05 -25.54 -24.97
N GLY A 527 -15.43 -26.65 -24.52
CA GLY A 527 -14.00 -26.94 -24.77
C GLY A 527 -12.97 -26.14 -23.96
N TYR A 528 -13.39 -25.41 -22.91
CA TYR A 528 -12.50 -24.60 -22.07
C TYR A 528 -11.84 -25.36 -20.89
N GLY A 529 -12.09 -26.67 -20.79
CA GLY A 529 -11.50 -27.59 -19.80
C GLY A 529 -11.46 -29.03 -20.33
N SER A 530 -11.01 -29.98 -19.51
CA SER A 530 -10.54 -31.30 -19.97
C SER A 530 -11.26 -32.53 -19.40
N ASN A 531 -12.35 -32.37 -18.62
CA ASN A 531 -13.14 -33.51 -18.16
C ASN A 531 -14.33 -33.75 -19.11
N GLU A 532 -14.48 -34.97 -19.62
CA GLU A 532 -15.52 -35.33 -20.60
C GLU A 532 -16.94 -35.34 -20.01
N SER A 533 -17.10 -35.37 -18.69
CA SER A 533 -18.41 -35.17 -18.02
C SER A 533 -18.86 -33.71 -18.01
N VAL A 534 -17.97 -32.75 -18.25
CA VAL A 534 -18.26 -31.31 -18.21
C VAL A 534 -18.30 -30.74 -19.63
N LYS A 535 -19.49 -30.32 -20.07
CA LYS A 535 -19.67 -29.69 -21.38
C LYS A 535 -19.02 -28.31 -21.44
N ARG A 536 -19.24 -27.50 -20.39
CA ARG A 536 -18.80 -26.10 -20.33
C ARG A 536 -18.20 -25.73 -19.00
N TYR A 537 -17.15 -24.92 -19.11
CA TYR A 537 -16.48 -24.27 -18.00
C TYR A 537 -16.51 -22.76 -18.19
N ASP A 538 -16.29 -22.01 -17.12
CA ASP A 538 -15.88 -20.61 -17.20
C ASP A 538 -14.79 -20.26 -16.18
N ALA A 539 -14.20 -19.08 -16.30
CA ALA A 539 -13.16 -18.54 -15.44
C ALA A 539 -13.72 -17.80 -14.19
N PRO A 540 -13.74 -18.39 -12.98
CA PRO A 540 -14.32 -17.75 -11.79
C PRO A 540 -13.54 -16.52 -11.31
N TRP A 541 -12.28 -16.39 -11.70
CA TRP A 541 -11.49 -15.17 -11.48
C TRP A 541 -12.02 -13.97 -12.29
N GLN A 542 -12.69 -14.18 -13.44
CA GLN A 542 -13.38 -13.09 -14.14
C GLN A 542 -14.65 -12.66 -13.39
N HIS A 543 -15.45 -13.61 -12.92
CA HIS A 543 -16.58 -13.33 -12.02
C HIS A 543 -16.12 -12.51 -10.80
N SER A 544 -14.95 -12.85 -10.26
CA SER A 544 -14.37 -12.13 -9.11
C SER A 544 -14.07 -10.66 -9.41
N PHE A 545 -13.49 -10.35 -10.57
CA PHE A 545 -13.28 -8.95 -11.01
C PHE A 545 -14.60 -8.20 -11.19
N LEU A 546 -15.62 -8.85 -11.75
CA LEU A 546 -16.96 -8.27 -11.92
C LEU A 546 -17.64 -8.00 -10.57
N MET A 547 -17.51 -8.90 -9.59
CA MET A 547 -18.06 -8.69 -8.26
C MET A 547 -17.39 -7.50 -7.55
N TYR A 548 -16.08 -7.33 -7.72
CA TYR A 548 -15.39 -6.10 -7.32
C TYR A 548 -15.98 -4.86 -8.00
N ALA A 549 -16.20 -4.89 -9.33
CA ALA A 549 -16.74 -3.75 -10.07
C ALA A 549 -18.18 -3.38 -9.67
N LEU A 550 -19.04 -4.37 -9.42
CA LEU A 550 -20.40 -4.18 -8.89
C LEU A 550 -20.39 -3.61 -7.47
N SER A 551 -19.53 -4.14 -6.59
CA SER A 551 -19.34 -3.60 -5.24
C SER A 551 -18.81 -2.17 -5.28
N ARG A 552 -17.84 -1.88 -6.14
CA ARG A 552 -17.29 -0.53 -6.33
C ARG A 552 -18.36 0.44 -6.84
N GLY A 553 -19.21 0.02 -7.77
CA GLY A 553 -20.38 0.79 -8.22
C GLY A 553 -21.29 1.19 -7.06
N ALA A 554 -21.71 0.21 -6.24
CA ALA A 554 -22.56 0.47 -5.08
C ALA A 554 -21.90 1.43 -4.07
N GLU A 555 -20.60 1.27 -3.80
CA GLU A 555 -19.82 2.17 -2.92
C GLU A 555 -19.66 3.60 -3.48
N LEU A 556 -19.68 3.78 -4.80
CA LEU A 556 -19.61 5.09 -5.46
C LEU A 556 -20.97 5.83 -5.46
N GLY A 557 -22.04 5.20 -4.92
CA GLY A 557 -23.40 5.72 -4.97
C GLY A 557 -24.11 5.47 -6.31
N LEU A 558 -23.68 4.46 -7.07
CA LEU A 558 -24.23 4.11 -8.38
C LEU A 558 -25.16 2.88 -8.28
N PRO A 559 -26.11 2.70 -9.21
CA PRO A 559 -27.24 1.75 -9.07
C PRO A 559 -26.92 0.24 -9.02
N ALA A 560 -25.66 -0.16 -8.90
CA ALA A 560 -25.22 -1.57 -8.97
C ALA A 560 -25.69 -2.49 -7.82
N GLY A 561 -26.24 -1.95 -6.73
CA GLY A 561 -26.54 -2.69 -5.49
C GLY A 561 -27.43 -3.92 -5.67
N ALA A 562 -28.56 -3.80 -6.38
CA ALA A 562 -29.48 -4.94 -6.58
C ALA A 562 -28.84 -6.07 -7.41
N LEU A 563 -28.00 -5.71 -8.37
CA LEU A 563 -27.28 -6.66 -9.24
C LEU A 563 -26.10 -7.33 -8.51
N LYS A 564 -25.38 -6.58 -7.65
CA LYS A 564 -24.43 -7.12 -6.66
C LYS A 564 -25.09 -8.17 -5.78
N ASP A 565 -26.22 -7.86 -5.18
CA ASP A 565 -26.86 -8.73 -4.19
C ASP A 565 -27.57 -9.94 -4.83
N TRP A 566 -27.99 -9.84 -6.09
CA TRP A 566 -28.38 -11.00 -6.90
C TRP A 566 -27.19 -11.95 -7.16
N PHE A 567 -25.99 -11.41 -7.36
CA PHE A 567 -24.79 -12.17 -7.73
C PHE A 567 -24.02 -12.74 -6.51
N ALA A 568 -24.08 -12.06 -5.36
CA ALA A 568 -23.40 -12.45 -4.13
C ALA A 568 -23.54 -13.95 -3.73
N PRO A 569 -24.70 -14.62 -3.91
CA PRO A 569 -24.83 -16.05 -3.64
C PRO A 569 -23.86 -16.95 -4.41
N PHE A 570 -23.37 -16.55 -5.59
CA PHE A 570 -22.35 -17.31 -6.33
C PHE A 570 -21.07 -17.48 -5.48
N PHE A 571 -20.63 -16.44 -4.78
CA PHE A 571 -19.44 -16.47 -3.92
C PHE A 571 -19.75 -17.02 -2.53
N VAL A 572 -20.82 -16.51 -1.91
CA VAL A 572 -21.20 -16.89 -0.53
C VAL A 572 -21.50 -18.38 -0.42
N ARG A 573 -22.23 -18.96 -1.39
CA ARG A 573 -22.65 -20.36 -1.31
C ARG A 573 -21.55 -21.36 -1.68
N GLN A 574 -20.55 -20.97 -2.47
CA GLN A 574 -19.31 -21.77 -2.63
C GLN A 574 -18.57 -21.92 -1.30
N VAL A 575 -18.73 -20.98 -0.35
CA VAL A 575 -18.19 -21.12 1.00
C VAL A 575 -19.12 -21.90 1.93
N LEU A 576 -20.44 -21.64 1.88
CA LEU A 576 -21.37 -22.10 2.91
C LEU A 576 -22.05 -23.46 2.64
N ASP A 577 -22.43 -23.76 1.39
CA ASP A 577 -23.27 -24.92 1.06
C ASP A 577 -22.61 -26.27 1.46
N ALA A 578 -23.44 -27.25 1.82
CA ALA A 578 -22.98 -28.61 2.09
C ALA A 578 -22.43 -29.28 0.81
N GLY A 579 -21.23 -29.85 0.91
CA GLY A 579 -20.52 -30.46 -0.23
C GLY A 579 -19.81 -29.45 -1.15
N ALA A 580 -19.91 -28.14 -0.91
CA ALA A 580 -19.10 -27.15 -1.61
C ALA A 580 -17.63 -27.21 -1.18
N VAL A 581 -16.71 -26.96 -2.11
CA VAL A 581 -15.27 -26.86 -1.85
C VAL A 581 -14.83 -25.41 -2.13
N PRO A 582 -14.60 -24.58 -1.09
CA PRO A 582 -14.44 -23.13 -1.27
C PRO A 582 -13.19 -22.71 -2.06
N TYR A 583 -12.18 -23.57 -2.16
CA TYR A 583 -10.94 -23.31 -2.88
C TYR A 583 -11.14 -23.04 -4.39
N HIS A 584 -12.18 -23.62 -5.00
CA HIS A 584 -12.52 -23.44 -6.42
C HIS A 584 -12.88 -21.99 -6.79
N LEU A 585 -13.19 -21.14 -5.81
CA LEU A 585 -13.31 -19.69 -6.02
C LEU A 585 -12.05 -19.08 -6.67
N GLY A 586 -10.87 -19.67 -6.42
CA GLY A 586 -9.59 -19.24 -6.96
C GLY A 586 -9.04 -20.15 -8.07
N ASP A 587 -9.83 -21.04 -8.65
CA ASP A 587 -9.37 -21.89 -9.76
C ASP A 587 -9.32 -21.13 -11.10
N TYR A 588 -8.59 -21.67 -12.07
CA TYR A 588 -8.54 -21.10 -13.42
C TYR A 588 -9.85 -21.33 -14.20
N THR A 589 -10.53 -22.45 -13.94
CA THR A 589 -11.81 -22.85 -14.56
C THR A 589 -12.75 -23.48 -13.54
N LEU A 590 -14.06 -23.36 -13.78
CA LEU A 590 -15.15 -23.85 -12.94
C LEU A 590 -16.22 -24.54 -13.80
N PRO A 591 -16.61 -25.80 -13.53
CA PRO A 591 -17.68 -26.52 -14.23
C PRO A 591 -19.04 -25.82 -14.12
N PHE A 592 -19.69 -25.56 -15.25
CA PHE A 592 -20.98 -24.88 -15.34
C PHE A 592 -22.08 -25.79 -15.93
N VAL A 593 -21.78 -26.56 -16.98
CA VAL A 593 -22.77 -27.39 -17.70
C VAL A 593 -22.32 -28.84 -17.78
N ASP A 594 -23.23 -29.75 -17.42
CA ASP A 594 -23.09 -31.21 -17.49
C ASP A 594 -23.18 -31.72 -18.95
N ALA A 595 -22.33 -32.68 -19.33
CA ALA A 595 -22.21 -33.20 -20.69
C ALA A 595 -23.29 -34.23 -21.09
N GLN A 596 -23.89 -34.93 -20.12
CA GLN A 596 -24.88 -35.97 -20.38
C GLN A 596 -26.27 -35.39 -20.61
N THR A 597 -26.59 -34.33 -19.87
CA THR A 597 -27.90 -33.66 -19.82
C THR A 597 -27.92 -32.33 -20.58
N GLY A 598 -26.76 -31.67 -20.74
CA GLY A 598 -26.67 -30.32 -21.29
C GLY A 598 -27.29 -29.23 -20.38
N ALA A 599 -27.47 -29.52 -19.09
CA ALA A 599 -28.04 -28.61 -18.10
C ALA A 599 -26.96 -27.92 -17.24
N LEU A 600 -27.27 -26.70 -16.76
CA LEU A 600 -26.44 -26.02 -15.75
C LEU A 600 -26.48 -26.80 -14.42
N TYR A 601 -25.35 -26.93 -13.73
CA TYR A 601 -25.33 -27.50 -12.37
C TYR A 601 -26.19 -26.67 -11.40
N GLN A 602 -26.83 -27.35 -10.45
CA GLN A 602 -27.81 -26.74 -9.54
C GLN A 602 -27.39 -26.80 -8.06
N ARG A 603 -26.28 -27.48 -7.72
CA ARG A 603 -25.73 -27.55 -6.35
C ARG A 603 -24.21 -27.46 -6.41
N TRP A 604 -23.59 -26.80 -5.43
CA TRP A 604 -22.13 -26.73 -5.34
C TRP A 604 -21.46 -28.09 -5.05
N SER A 605 -22.21 -29.06 -4.51
CA SER A 605 -21.78 -30.46 -4.41
C SER A 605 -21.55 -31.12 -5.78
N ASP A 606 -22.32 -30.73 -6.79
CA ASP A 606 -22.28 -31.33 -8.12
C ASP A 606 -21.06 -30.77 -8.86
N VAL A 607 -20.90 -29.44 -8.80
CA VAL A 607 -19.71 -28.74 -9.32
C VAL A 607 -18.42 -29.25 -8.68
N ALA A 608 -18.42 -29.55 -7.37
CA ALA A 608 -17.26 -30.11 -6.67
C ALA A 608 -16.95 -31.56 -7.06
N ALA A 609 -17.95 -32.36 -7.43
CA ALA A 609 -17.75 -33.75 -7.86
C ALA A 609 -16.97 -33.84 -9.19
N GLU A 610 -17.15 -32.88 -10.09
CA GLU A 610 -16.43 -32.79 -11.37
C GLU A 610 -14.91 -32.55 -11.25
N TYR A 611 -14.43 -32.22 -10.04
CA TYR A 611 -13.01 -32.13 -9.70
C TYR A 611 -12.45 -33.38 -8.98
N ALA A 612 -13.23 -34.46 -8.82
CA ALA A 612 -12.80 -35.63 -8.03
C ALA A 612 -11.51 -36.30 -8.57
N ASP A 613 -11.33 -36.32 -9.90
CA ASP A 613 -10.12 -36.83 -10.55
C ASP A 613 -9.00 -35.76 -10.70
N TYR A 614 -9.28 -34.51 -10.31
CA TYR A 614 -8.37 -33.38 -10.48
C TYR A 614 -7.36 -33.28 -9.33
N THR A 615 -6.25 -34.01 -9.47
CA THR A 615 -5.13 -34.02 -8.49
C THR A 615 -4.50 -32.65 -8.22
N GLY A 616 -4.74 -31.66 -9.08
CA GLY A 616 -4.28 -30.27 -8.94
C GLY A 616 -5.08 -29.40 -7.96
N ALA A 617 -5.63 -29.98 -6.89
CA ALA A 617 -6.50 -29.30 -5.93
C ALA A 617 -5.93 -27.94 -5.46
N SER A 618 -6.71 -26.89 -5.66
CA SER A 618 -6.32 -25.47 -5.61
C SER A 618 -6.10 -24.93 -4.20
N LYS A 619 -5.15 -25.52 -3.46
CA LYS A 619 -4.66 -24.99 -2.18
C LYS A 619 -4.11 -23.59 -2.38
N TRP A 620 -4.86 -22.56 -1.98
CA TRP A 620 -4.37 -21.19 -1.87
C TRP A 620 -3.25 -21.20 -0.82
N PRO A 621 -1.98 -20.96 -1.20
CA PRO A 621 -0.87 -21.17 -0.29
C PRO A 621 -0.49 -19.86 0.42
N PRO A 622 0.57 -19.89 1.23
CA PRO A 622 1.65 -18.93 1.03
C PRO A 622 2.81 -19.56 0.26
N ALA A 623 2.91 -19.24 -1.04
CA ALA A 623 4.04 -19.57 -1.92
C ALA A 623 4.28 -18.38 -2.87
N ALA A 624 4.43 -17.20 -2.27
CA ALA A 624 4.21 -15.92 -2.93
C ALA A 624 5.38 -15.45 -3.81
N SER A 625 5.47 -15.99 -5.03
CA SER A 625 6.25 -15.36 -6.11
C SER A 625 5.51 -14.13 -6.65
N PRO A 626 6.12 -12.91 -6.61
CA PRO A 626 5.45 -11.68 -7.07
C PRO A 626 5.01 -11.71 -8.54
N ASN A 627 5.71 -12.46 -9.39
CA ASN A 627 5.60 -12.38 -10.86
C ASN A 627 5.12 -13.70 -11.49
N SER A 628 4.19 -14.42 -10.85
CA SER A 628 3.64 -15.69 -11.38
C SER A 628 2.15 -15.61 -11.71
N ASN A 629 1.74 -16.19 -12.85
CA ASN A 629 0.33 -16.31 -13.28
C ASN A 629 -0.41 -17.43 -12.53
N SER A 630 -0.11 -17.60 -11.24
CA SER A 630 -0.62 -18.70 -10.42
C SER A 630 -1.83 -18.27 -9.58
N THR A 631 -2.51 -19.24 -8.98
CA THR A 631 -3.47 -19.05 -7.88
C THR A 631 -2.88 -18.26 -6.69
N SER A 632 -1.55 -18.13 -6.63
CA SER A 632 -0.71 -17.82 -5.46
C SER A 632 -0.01 -16.46 -5.50
N SER A 633 -0.39 -15.57 -6.42
CA SER A 633 0.27 -14.26 -6.60
C SER A 633 -0.43 -13.12 -5.86
N LEU A 634 0.35 -12.28 -5.18
CA LEU A 634 -0.11 -11.02 -4.60
C LEU A 634 -0.44 -9.97 -5.69
N ASP A 635 0.15 -10.09 -6.88
CA ASP A 635 0.03 -9.07 -7.93
C ASP A 635 -1.24 -9.25 -8.78
N GLN A 636 -1.58 -10.48 -9.15
CA GLN A 636 -2.84 -10.81 -9.84
C GLN A 636 -3.23 -12.29 -9.69
N GLY A 637 -3.06 -12.87 -8.51
CA GLY A 637 -3.47 -14.25 -8.24
C GLY A 637 -4.99 -14.42 -8.18
N TYR A 638 -5.47 -15.57 -8.64
CA TYR A 638 -6.90 -15.87 -8.63
C TYR A 638 -7.47 -15.97 -7.19
N GLY A 639 -6.67 -16.44 -6.21
CA GLY A 639 -7.06 -16.45 -4.81
C GLY A 639 -7.19 -15.05 -4.17
N THR A 640 -6.34 -14.09 -4.56
CA THR A 640 -6.46 -12.71 -4.06
C THR A 640 -7.64 -11.98 -4.70
N ALA A 641 -7.89 -12.22 -5.99
CA ALA A 641 -9.11 -11.76 -6.67
C ALA A 641 -10.39 -12.31 -6.01
N ALA A 642 -10.41 -13.61 -5.69
CA ALA A 642 -11.51 -14.28 -5.02
C ALA A 642 -11.77 -13.75 -3.60
N LEU A 643 -10.71 -13.43 -2.83
CA LEU A 643 -10.85 -12.75 -1.53
C LEU A 643 -11.52 -11.39 -1.68
N VAL A 644 -11.11 -10.56 -2.65
CA VAL A 644 -11.73 -9.24 -2.88
C VAL A 644 -13.17 -9.38 -3.36
N ALA A 645 -13.50 -10.39 -4.15
CA ALA A 645 -14.87 -10.69 -4.55
C ALA A 645 -15.75 -11.11 -3.36
N LEU A 646 -15.24 -11.98 -2.48
CA LEU A 646 -15.92 -12.39 -1.26
C LEU A 646 -16.09 -11.20 -0.29
N ALA A 647 -15.09 -10.33 -0.16
CA ALA A 647 -15.21 -9.07 0.57
C ALA A 647 -16.28 -8.15 -0.03
N GLY A 648 -16.38 -8.11 -1.36
CA GLY A 648 -17.42 -7.41 -2.12
C GLY A 648 -18.85 -7.95 -1.93
N THR A 649 -19.02 -9.15 -1.34
CA THR A 649 -20.36 -9.65 -0.97
C THR A 649 -20.98 -8.94 0.24
N ALA A 650 -20.22 -8.08 0.95
CA ALA A 650 -20.64 -7.45 2.20
C ALA A 650 -22.07 -6.87 2.16
N GLY A 651 -22.87 -7.20 3.17
CA GLY A 651 -24.27 -6.82 3.30
C GLY A 651 -25.28 -7.82 2.69
N ALA A 652 -24.83 -8.74 1.84
CA ALA A 652 -25.68 -9.82 1.33
C ALA A 652 -25.89 -10.93 2.38
N PRO A 653 -27.02 -11.68 2.33
CA PRO A 653 -27.25 -12.81 3.23
C PRO A 653 -26.09 -13.82 3.23
N GLY A 654 -25.60 -14.17 4.42
CA GLY A 654 -24.47 -15.09 4.60
C GLY A 654 -23.07 -14.50 4.37
N SER A 655 -22.93 -13.25 3.89
CA SER A 655 -21.61 -12.68 3.53
C SER A 655 -20.60 -12.69 4.70
N ALA A 656 -21.06 -12.34 5.90
CA ALA A 656 -20.23 -12.29 7.11
C ALA A 656 -19.80 -13.69 7.59
N GLU A 657 -20.69 -14.68 7.48
CA GLU A 657 -20.38 -16.07 7.81
C GLU A 657 -19.38 -16.66 6.82
N ALA A 658 -19.57 -16.44 5.52
CA ALA A 658 -18.65 -16.88 4.48
C ALA A 658 -17.26 -16.24 4.61
N TRP A 659 -17.21 -14.94 4.93
CA TRP A 659 -15.93 -14.30 5.27
C TRP A 659 -15.30 -14.91 6.52
N SER A 660 -16.07 -15.14 7.59
CA SER A 660 -15.52 -15.72 8.84
C SER A 660 -15.07 -17.17 8.70
N ARG A 661 -15.76 -17.99 7.87
CA ARG A 661 -15.47 -19.41 7.64
C ARG A 661 -14.30 -19.65 6.71
N PHE A 662 -14.04 -18.74 5.76
CA PHE A 662 -13.02 -18.94 4.72
C PHE A 662 -12.19 -17.69 4.42
N GLY A 663 -12.83 -16.55 4.17
CA GLY A 663 -12.16 -15.31 3.74
C GLY A 663 -11.10 -14.80 4.72
N ALA A 664 -11.43 -14.64 5.99
CA ALA A 664 -10.58 -14.05 7.01
C ALA A 664 -9.27 -14.83 7.24
N GLY A 665 -9.35 -16.15 7.36
CA GLY A 665 -8.19 -17.01 7.58
C GLY A 665 -7.24 -17.04 6.39
N HIS A 666 -7.77 -17.08 5.16
CA HIS A 666 -6.95 -17.01 3.95
C HIS A 666 -6.37 -15.61 3.75
N TYR A 667 -7.15 -14.55 3.98
CA TYR A 667 -6.67 -13.18 3.93
C TYR A 667 -5.47 -12.93 4.85
N ALA A 668 -5.52 -13.46 6.08
CA ALA A 668 -4.43 -13.36 7.05
C ALA A 668 -3.18 -14.19 6.70
N ALA A 669 -3.24 -15.11 5.73
CA ALA A 669 -2.10 -15.91 5.27
C ALA A 669 -1.27 -15.21 4.17
N TRP A 670 -1.74 -14.08 3.62
CA TRP A 670 -1.04 -13.33 2.58
C TRP A 670 -0.14 -12.24 3.16
N GLY A 671 1.09 -12.15 2.66
CA GLY A 671 2.02 -11.07 3.02
C GLY A 671 1.78 -9.80 2.22
N TRP A 672 0.70 -9.09 2.54
CA TRP A 672 0.28 -7.86 1.88
C TRP A 672 1.28 -6.70 2.01
N GLU A 673 2.24 -6.76 2.94
CA GLU A 673 3.32 -5.76 3.05
C GLU A 673 4.22 -5.71 1.81
N ARG A 674 4.25 -6.77 1.00
CA ARG A 674 4.98 -6.82 -0.28
C ARG A 674 4.18 -6.21 -1.43
N ASP A 675 2.85 -6.31 -1.39
CA ASP A 675 1.96 -5.71 -2.37
C ASP A 675 0.51 -5.62 -1.81
N PRO A 676 0.05 -4.43 -1.41
CA PRO A 676 -1.30 -4.25 -0.87
C PRO A 676 -2.39 -4.07 -1.93
N LYS A 677 -2.10 -4.26 -3.24
CA LYS A 677 -3.04 -3.98 -4.34
C LYS A 677 -4.41 -4.66 -4.23
N TRP A 678 -4.45 -5.88 -3.69
CA TRP A 678 -5.68 -6.67 -3.44
C TRP A 678 -6.04 -6.78 -1.95
N ALA A 679 -5.40 -6.01 -1.06
CA ALA A 679 -5.61 -6.07 0.38
C ALA A 679 -6.87 -5.28 0.82
N ILE A 680 -8.04 -5.80 0.43
CA ILE A 680 -9.36 -5.16 0.62
C ILE A 680 -10.24 -6.04 1.52
N LEU A 681 -10.75 -5.44 2.60
CA LEU A 681 -11.59 -6.11 3.61
C LEU A 681 -13.09 -5.92 3.34
N PRO A 682 -13.99 -6.81 3.79
CA PRO A 682 -15.43 -6.57 3.76
C PRO A 682 -15.82 -5.25 4.44
N ARG A 683 -16.76 -4.51 3.84
CA ARG A 683 -17.38 -3.34 4.50
C ARG A 683 -18.11 -3.81 5.76
N GLY A 684 -17.98 -3.04 6.85
CA GLY A 684 -18.48 -3.40 8.17
C GLY A 684 -17.42 -4.04 9.09
N ILE A 685 -16.31 -4.53 8.55
CA ILE A 685 -15.11 -4.83 9.38
C ILE A 685 -14.38 -3.52 9.67
N ALA A 686 -13.95 -3.36 10.93
CA ALA A 686 -13.38 -2.12 11.43
C ALA A 686 -11.96 -1.86 10.90
N ASN A 687 -11.88 -1.17 9.76
CA ASN A 687 -10.72 -0.35 9.41
C ASN A 687 -10.61 0.75 10.48
N VAL A 688 -9.69 0.59 11.45
CA VAL A 688 -9.66 1.44 12.66
C VAL A 688 -9.11 2.83 12.32
N ALA A 689 -10.01 3.75 11.96
CA ALA A 689 -9.71 5.17 11.82
C ALA A 689 -9.46 5.80 13.20
N THR A 690 -8.22 5.72 13.68
CA THR A 690 -7.78 6.19 15.01
C THR A 690 -7.69 7.72 15.16
N LYS A 691 -7.96 8.48 14.08
CA LYS A 691 -7.80 9.94 13.98
C LYS A 691 -8.99 10.57 13.23
N GLN A 692 -9.34 11.82 13.56
CA GLN A 692 -10.46 12.55 12.94
C GLN A 692 -10.08 13.09 11.55
N GLY A 693 -9.87 12.19 10.59
CA GLY A 693 -9.52 12.55 9.21
C GLY A 693 -8.17 13.24 9.04
N GLU A 694 -7.34 13.29 10.08
CA GLU A 694 -6.02 13.90 10.02
C GLU A 694 -5.13 13.29 8.92
N THR A 695 -4.42 14.14 8.18
CA THR A 695 -3.41 13.78 7.17
C THR A 695 -2.08 14.39 7.58
N THR A 696 -0.98 13.66 7.53
CA THR A 696 0.33 14.17 8.00
C THR A 696 1.21 14.57 6.81
N ILE A 697 1.83 15.76 6.84
CA ILE A 697 2.79 16.22 5.82
C ILE A 697 4.18 16.38 6.42
N SER A 698 5.19 15.81 5.78
CA SER A 698 6.60 15.92 6.18
C SER A 698 7.54 16.21 5.01
N THR A 699 8.73 16.73 5.30
CA THR A 699 9.78 16.98 4.29
C THR A 699 10.37 15.66 3.80
N SER A 700 10.56 15.49 2.50
CA SER A 700 11.33 14.35 1.97
C SER A 700 12.82 14.49 2.31
N SER A 701 13.34 13.66 3.21
CA SER A 701 14.77 13.60 3.56
C SER A 701 15.58 12.80 2.52
N GLY A 702 15.59 13.28 1.28
CA GLY A 702 16.27 12.67 0.13
C GLY A 702 17.21 13.65 -0.57
N SER A 703 18.21 13.13 -1.28
CA SER A 703 19.18 13.96 -2.02
C SER A 703 18.53 14.61 -3.24
N THR A 704 18.67 15.92 -3.39
CA THR A 704 18.26 16.66 -4.60
C THR A 704 19.27 16.46 -5.73
N THR A 705 19.29 15.26 -6.32
CA THR A 705 19.85 15.08 -7.67
C THR A 705 18.87 15.64 -8.69
N ALA A 706 18.92 16.97 -8.89
CA ALA A 706 18.21 17.62 -9.98
C ALA A 706 18.71 17.06 -11.31
N SER A 707 17.85 16.32 -12.03
CA SER A 707 18.20 15.69 -13.30
C SER A 707 18.20 16.72 -14.44
N ALA A 708 19.23 17.56 -14.46
CA ALA A 708 19.54 18.42 -15.60
C ALA A 708 20.05 17.53 -16.76
N GLY A 709 19.11 16.98 -17.53
CA GLY A 709 19.38 16.03 -18.61
C GLY A 709 20.35 16.59 -19.65
N THR A 710 21.61 16.16 -19.58
CA THR A 710 22.69 16.64 -20.45
C THR A 710 23.38 15.44 -21.09
N SER A 711 22.87 15.01 -22.25
CA SER A 711 23.35 13.82 -22.97
C SER A 711 24.53 14.14 -23.89
N THR A 712 25.76 13.89 -23.44
CA THR A 712 26.94 13.81 -24.31
C THR A 712 27.28 12.35 -24.60
N GLY A 713 27.05 11.89 -25.83
CA GLY A 713 27.31 10.51 -26.23
C GLY A 713 28.73 10.27 -26.77
N THR A 714 29.23 9.03 -26.59
CA THR A 714 30.41 8.50 -27.28
C THR A 714 30.27 6.99 -27.49
N SER A 715 30.97 6.44 -28.49
CA SER A 715 30.70 5.10 -29.05
C SER A 715 31.92 4.16 -29.07
N SER A 716 31.77 2.94 -28.54
CA SER A 716 32.59 1.74 -28.80
C SER A 716 31.93 0.55 -28.04
N SER A 717 31.56 -0.62 -28.58
CA SER A 717 32.12 -1.57 -29.57
C SER A 717 32.65 -2.85 -28.90
N SER A 718 31.88 -3.95 -29.03
CA SER A 718 32.31 -5.37 -29.07
C SER A 718 33.25 -5.96 -27.99
N GLY A 719 32.78 -7.01 -27.29
CA GLY A 719 33.63 -7.96 -26.56
C GLY A 719 32.88 -9.29 -26.28
N THR A 720 33.41 -10.41 -26.79
CA THR A 720 32.79 -11.76 -26.69
C THR A 720 33.43 -12.63 -25.61
N GLY A 721 32.66 -13.49 -24.93
CA GLY A 721 33.19 -14.49 -23.98
C GLY A 721 32.22 -15.61 -23.58
N THR A 722 32.49 -16.83 -24.03
CA THR A 722 31.95 -18.13 -23.56
C THR A 722 32.73 -18.64 -22.33
N SER A 723 32.29 -19.55 -21.45
CA SER A 723 31.00 -20.25 -21.20
C SER A 723 30.95 -20.65 -19.67
N THR A 724 30.52 -21.78 -19.07
CA THR A 724 30.10 -23.16 -19.47
C THR A 724 29.38 -23.87 -18.29
N SER A 725 28.67 -24.99 -18.55
CA SER A 725 28.38 -26.17 -17.66
C SER A 725 28.38 -25.99 -16.11
N SER A 726 27.27 -26.07 -15.36
CA SER A 726 26.26 -27.16 -15.15
C SER A 726 26.57 -28.18 -14.04
N THR A 727 25.65 -28.34 -13.07
CA THR A 727 25.40 -29.61 -12.35
C THR A 727 24.00 -29.65 -11.75
N THR A 728 23.36 -30.81 -11.79
CA THR A 728 22.09 -31.13 -11.09
C THR A 728 22.35 -31.79 -9.75
N SER A 729 21.51 -31.54 -8.74
CA SER A 729 21.38 -32.42 -7.55
C SER A 729 19.90 -32.54 -7.12
N THR A 730 19.58 -33.63 -6.42
CA THR A 730 18.21 -34.11 -6.20
C THR A 730 17.68 -33.86 -4.79
N SER A 731 16.41 -33.46 -4.68
CA SER A 731 15.69 -33.39 -3.40
C SER A 731 15.32 -34.77 -2.86
N PRO A 732 15.38 -34.99 -1.54
CA PRO A 732 14.61 -36.01 -0.84
C PRO A 732 13.35 -35.43 -0.16
N SER A 733 12.38 -36.32 0.11
CA SER A 733 11.04 -36.06 0.66
C SER A 733 10.96 -35.15 1.88
N ALA A 734 9.84 -34.42 1.99
CA ALA A 734 9.41 -33.76 3.22
C ALA A 734 8.99 -34.75 4.33
N SER A 735 8.93 -34.25 5.56
CA SER A 735 8.17 -34.81 6.68
C SER A 735 7.23 -33.73 7.26
N THR A 736 6.20 -34.16 7.98
CA THR A 736 5.05 -33.31 8.40
C THR A 736 5.40 -32.33 9.53
N GLU A 737 5.17 -31.02 9.32
CA GLU A 737 5.01 -30.06 10.42
C GLU A 737 3.56 -30.03 10.94
N GLY A 738 3.41 -29.82 12.25
CA GLY A 738 2.12 -29.71 12.94
C GLY A 738 1.59 -28.27 13.01
N THR A 739 0.27 -28.15 13.10
CA THR A 739 -0.45 -26.87 13.21
C THR A 739 -0.10 -26.11 14.50
N THR A 740 0.43 -24.89 14.37
CA THR A 740 0.52 -23.91 15.45
C THR A 740 -0.62 -22.89 15.36
N SER A 741 -1.45 -22.84 16.40
CA SER A 741 -2.65 -22.00 16.44
C SER A 741 -2.33 -20.54 16.75
N THR A 742 -2.56 -19.64 15.80
CA THR A 742 -2.44 -18.19 16.01
C THR A 742 -3.68 -17.63 16.71
N VAL A 743 -3.50 -17.14 17.95
CA VAL A 743 -4.55 -16.42 18.70
C VAL A 743 -4.33 -14.91 18.52
N THR A 744 -5.34 -14.21 17.99
CA THR A 744 -5.24 -12.77 17.70
C THR A 744 -5.35 -11.93 18.97
N VAL A 745 -4.42 -10.98 19.15
CA VAL A 745 -4.44 -10.00 20.25
C VAL A 745 -4.92 -8.66 19.72
N THR A 746 -5.97 -8.09 20.31
CA THR A 746 -6.49 -6.76 19.94
C THR A 746 -5.64 -5.65 20.59
N PRO A 747 -4.97 -4.78 19.82
CA PRO A 747 -4.18 -3.67 20.40
C PRO A 747 -5.08 -2.56 20.98
N LEU A 748 -4.62 -1.95 22.07
CA LEU A 748 -5.32 -0.81 22.69
C LEU A 748 -5.11 0.52 21.94
N PRO A 749 -6.06 1.48 22.03
CA PRO A 749 -5.91 2.83 21.48
C PRO A 749 -4.63 3.56 21.91
N ALA A 750 -4.17 4.49 21.07
CA ALA A 750 -2.98 5.30 21.35
C ALA A 750 -3.18 6.12 22.63
N GLY A 751 -2.26 5.99 23.59
CA GLY A 751 -2.30 6.70 24.88
C GLY A 751 -3.10 6.02 26.01
N SER A 752 -3.92 5.01 25.75
CA SER A 752 -4.61 4.26 26.82
C SER A 752 -3.73 3.15 27.40
N LEU A 753 -3.59 3.13 28.73
CA LEU A 753 -3.02 2.03 29.50
C LEU A 753 -4.05 0.88 29.64
N PRO A 754 -3.63 -0.40 29.60
CA PRO A 754 -4.51 -1.53 29.94
C PRO A 754 -5.10 -1.40 31.35
N SER A 755 -6.34 -1.86 31.56
CA SER A 755 -7.03 -1.79 32.85
C SER A 755 -6.25 -2.43 34.00
N TRP A 756 -5.51 -3.50 33.73
CA TRP A 756 -4.68 -4.21 34.72
C TRP A 756 -3.51 -3.38 35.27
N VAL A 757 -3.08 -2.33 34.57
CA VAL A 757 -2.02 -1.38 35.01
C VAL A 757 -2.53 0.03 35.27
N ALA A 758 -3.57 0.50 34.57
CA ALA A 758 -4.06 1.87 34.64
C ALA A 758 -4.39 2.33 36.08
N ALA A 759 -5.06 1.48 36.85
CA ALA A 759 -5.47 1.74 38.24
C ALA A 759 -4.41 1.37 39.29
N LYS A 760 -3.21 0.92 38.89
CA LYS A 760 -2.15 0.49 39.82
C LYS A 760 -1.36 1.70 40.35
N PRO A 761 -1.08 1.79 41.67
CA PRO A 761 -0.17 2.78 42.23
C PRO A 761 1.26 2.66 41.67
N LEU A 762 2.00 3.76 41.74
CA LEU A 762 3.45 3.72 41.50
C LEU A 762 4.14 2.85 42.57
N PHE A 763 5.19 2.15 42.15
CA PHE A 763 6.02 1.30 43.00
C PHE A 763 5.28 0.13 43.68
N GLN A 764 4.06 -0.20 43.26
CA GLN A 764 3.42 -1.47 43.61
C GLN A 764 3.83 -2.58 42.63
N TRP A 765 4.43 -3.65 43.14
CA TRP A 765 4.62 -4.90 42.40
C TRP A 765 3.32 -5.73 42.38
N PHE A 766 2.97 -6.22 41.20
CA PHE A 766 1.85 -7.14 40.98
C PHE A 766 2.15 -8.09 39.82
N GLN A 767 1.41 -9.19 39.72
CA GLN A 767 1.46 -10.11 38.57
C GLN A 767 0.44 -9.72 37.51
N ILE A 768 0.80 -9.90 36.23
CA ILE A 768 -0.09 -9.81 35.08
C ILE A 768 -0.77 -11.19 34.93
N PRO A 769 -2.06 -11.36 35.25
CA PRO A 769 -2.65 -12.69 35.37
C PRO A 769 -2.66 -13.48 34.06
N GLY A 770 -2.36 -14.78 34.13
CA GLY A 770 -2.44 -15.68 32.96
C GLY A 770 -1.27 -15.57 31.97
N THR A 771 -0.18 -14.92 32.38
CA THR A 771 1.05 -14.75 31.58
C THR A 771 2.12 -15.80 31.90
N LYS A 772 1.80 -16.85 32.65
CA LYS A 772 2.57 -18.09 32.77
C LYS A 772 2.73 -18.75 31.38
N LEU A 773 3.96 -18.72 30.85
CA LEU A 773 4.29 -19.32 29.56
C LEU A 773 4.00 -20.82 29.51
N SER A 774 4.36 -21.60 30.53
CA SER A 774 4.22 -23.07 30.52
C SER A 774 2.77 -23.57 30.60
N ALA A 775 1.81 -22.69 30.90
CA ALA A 775 0.37 -22.96 30.85
C ALA A 775 -0.31 -22.38 29.60
N SER A 776 0.42 -21.68 28.74
CA SER A 776 -0.12 -21.08 27.51
C SER A 776 -0.27 -22.11 26.38
N THR A 777 -1.17 -21.84 25.44
CA THR A 777 -1.32 -22.64 24.21
C THR A 777 -0.05 -22.64 23.36
N ALA A 778 0.73 -21.54 23.37
CA ALA A 778 2.02 -21.47 22.69
C ALA A 778 3.01 -22.54 23.14
N TRP A 779 2.93 -23.02 24.39
CA TRP A 779 3.83 -24.04 24.93
C TRP A 779 3.47 -25.48 24.49
N GLN A 780 2.33 -25.69 23.83
CA GLN A 780 1.94 -27.01 23.34
C GLN A 780 2.96 -27.59 22.36
N GLY A 781 3.25 -28.89 22.46
CA GLY A 781 4.29 -29.55 21.67
C GLY A 781 5.74 -29.19 22.04
N TYR A 782 5.99 -28.32 23.03
CA TYR A 782 7.34 -28.07 23.53
C TYR A 782 7.93 -29.38 24.08
N THR A 783 8.99 -29.87 23.46
CA THR A 783 9.60 -31.18 23.76
C THR A 783 10.85 -31.00 24.62
N PRO A 784 10.86 -31.38 25.90
CA PRO A 784 12.01 -31.21 26.78
C PRO A 784 13.27 -31.94 26.31
N SER A 785 14.43 -31.35 26.61
CA SER A 785 15.76 -31.93 26.37
C SER A 785 16.46 -32.21 27.72
N ARG A 786 17.77 -32.50 27.73
CA ARG A 786 18.53 -32.91 28.94
C ARG A 786 18.52 -31.85 30.06
N GLY A 787 18.32 -30.56 29.74
CA GLY A 787 18.10 -29.49 30.72
C GLY A 787 16.71 -29.50 31.38
N GLY A 788 15.86 -30.48 31.07
CA GLY A 788 14.51 -30.62 31.60
C GLY A 788 13.47 -29.72 30.94
N GLN A 789 12.32 -29.58 31.60
CA GLN A 789 11.10 -28.98 31.03
C GLN A 789 11.19 -27.48 30.68
N LYS A 790 12.33 -26.80 30.91
CA LYS A 790 12.48 -25.34 30.77
C LYS A 790 13.72 -24.92 29.96
N GLY A 791 14.37 -25.85 29.26
CA GLY A 791 15.68 -25.65 28.65
C GLY A 791 15.87 -24.40 27.78
N ILE A 792 14.83 -23.88 27.10
CA ILE A 792 14.91 -22.62 26.33
C ILE A 792 15.31 -21.40 27.19
N LEU A 793 15.08 -21.43 28.51
CA LEU A 793 15.50 -20.39 29.46
C LEU A 793 16.88 -20.64 30.10
N ALA A 794 17.53 -21.77 29.81
CA ALA A 794 18.86 -22.09 30.32
C ALA A 794 19.87 -21.02 29.87
N TYR A 795 20.43 -20.28 30.84
CA TYR A 795 21.32 -19.13 30.61
C TYR A 795 20.81 -18.12 29.56
N SER A 796 19.49 -18.06 29.34
CA SER A 796 18.89 -17.42 28.17
C SER A 796 17.90 -16.32 28.55
N GLY A 797 17.88 -15.29 27.72
CA GLY A 797 17.31 -13.99 28.02
C GLY A 797 16.01 -13.67 27.28
N GLY A 798 15.78 -12.37 27.17
CA GLY A 798 14.69 -11.75 26.44
C GLY A 798 14.98 -10.28 26.20
N THR A 799 14.16 -9.65 25.36
CA THR A 799 14.33 -8.24 25.00
C THR A 799 12.97 -7.64 24.64
N LEU A 800 12.80 -6.35 24.89
CA LEU A 800 11.53 -5.66 24.68
C LEU A 800 11.58 -4.89 23.35
N LYS A 801 10.59 -5.14 22.49
CA LYS A 801 10.18 -4.20 21.43
C LYS A 801 9.41 -3.05 22.07
N ALA A 802 9.91 -1.82 21.92
CA ALA A 802 9.33 -0.65 22.58
C ALA A 802 7.94 -0.30 22.03
N SER A 803 7.70 -0.55 20.74
CA SER A 803 6.43 -0.32 20.06
C SER A 803 5.44 -1.49 20.26
N GLY A 804 4.29 -1.24 20.88
CA GLY A 804 3.33 -2.29 21.27
C GLY A 804 3.70 -3.08 22.53
N SER A 805 4.81 -2.71 23.20
CA SER A 805 5.26 -3.28 24.47
C SER A 805 5.39 -4.82 24.43
N GLU A 806 6.06 -5.35 23.42
CA GLU A 806 6.15 -6.80 23.20
C GLU A 806 7.49 -7.37 23.71
N LEU A 807 7.41 -8.25 24.71
CA LEU A 807 8.57 -9.00 25.20
C LEU A 807 8.81 -10.20 24.28
N PHE A 808 10.01 -10.30 23.73
CA PHE A 808 10.51 -11.47 23.01
C PHE A 808 11.46 -12.27 23.90
N ILE A 809 11.41 -13.60 23.80
CA ILE A 809 12.37 -14.53 24.41
C ILE A 809 12.80 -15.58 23.38
N ALA A 810 14.08 -15.96 23.44
CA ALA A 810 14.66 -17.01 22.62
C ALA A 810 15.94 -17.53 23.30
N GLY A 811 16.29 -18.79 23.08
CA GLY A 811 17.42 -19.39 23.77
C GLY A 811 17.52 -20.90 23.63
N GLY A 812 18.09 -21.53 24.64
CA GLY A 812 18.39 -22.95 24.64
C GLY A 812 19.87 -23.21 24.49
N GLY A 813 20.28 -24.13 23.62
CA GLY A 813 21.68 -24.47 23.39
C GLY A 813 22.30 -25.39 24.44
N HIS A 814 23.63 -25.49 24.40
CA HIS A 814 24.45 -26.48 25.10
C HIS A 814 23.82 -27.89 25.03
N ALA A 815 23.67 -28.59 26.15
CA ALA A 815 22.90 -29.82 26.25
C ALA A 815 21.49 -29.56 26.84
N ASP A 816 21.12 -28.30 27.09
CA ASP A 816 19.88 -27.95 27.78
C ASP A 816 18.67 -27.98 26.84
N TYR A 817 18.80 -27.46 25.62
CA TYR A 817 17.70 -27.40 24.66
C TYR A 817 18.14 -27.31 23.19
N ALA A 818 17.37 -27.97 22.32
CA ALA A 818 17.67 -28.12 20.89
C ALA A 818 16.74 -27.27 19.99
N GLY A 819 15.59 -26.82 20.49
CA GLY A 819 14.68 -25.98 19.72
C GLY A 819 15.20 -24.55 19.61
N ASN A 820 14.99 -23.95 18.45
CA ASN A 820 15.32 -22.57 18.13
C ASN A 820 14.05 -21.73 17.90
N GLU A 821 12.92 -22.11 18.51
CA GLU A 821 11.72 -21.29 18.46
C GLU A 821 11.87 -19.99 19.27
N VAL A 822 11.24 -18.95 18.76
CA VAL A 822 11.06 -17.66 19.44
C VAL A 822 9.66 -17.64 20.05
N PHE A 823 9.53 -17.11 21.27
CA PHE A 823 8.23 -16.80 21.88
C PHE A 823 8.13 -15.29 22.13
N SER A 824 6.92 -14.76 22.10
CA SER A 824 6.68 -13.37 22.51
C SER A 824 5.32 -13.15 23.16
N ILE A 825 5.17 -12.02 23.87
CA ILE A 825 3.94 -11.60 24.53
C ILE A 825 3.78 -10.08 24.46
N ALA A 826 2.69 -9.62 23.84
CA ALA A 826 2.35 -8.21 23.72
C ALA A 826 1.67 -7.71 25.01
N LEU A 827 2.35 -6.87 25.77
CA LEU A 827 1.85 -6.36 27.06
C LEU A 827 0.84 -5.22 26.90
N ARG A 828 0.80 -4.52 25.76
CA ARG A 828 -0.19 -3.45 25.52
C ARG A 828 -1.55 -3.99 25.05
N SER A 829 -2.07 -4.93 25.85
CA SER A 829 -3.34 -5.66 25.69
C SER A 829 -4.02 -5.76 27.06
N GLU A 830 -5.35 -5.81 27.08
CA GLU A 830 -6.11 -6.16 28.30
C GLU A 830 -5.88 -7.62 28.73
N THR A 831 -5.63 -8.50 27.77
CA THR A 831 -5.26 -9.90 27.99
C THR A 831 -3.96 -10.20 27.22
N PRO A 832 -2.79 -9.95 27.83
CA PRO A 832 -1.51 -10.36 27.26
C PRO A 832 -1.42 -11.89 27.19
N ILE A 833 -1.12 -12.43 26.01
CA ILE A 833 -0.97 -13.88 25.78
C ILE A 833 0.35 -14.19 25.08
N TRP A 834 0.88 -15.37 25.35
CA TRP A 834 2.07 -15.86 24.66
C TRP A 834 1.75 -16.39 23.26
N VAL A 835 2.64 -16.09 22.33
CA VAL A 835 2.66 -16.59 20.95
C VAL A 835 3.98 -17.32 20.73
N ARG A 836 3.95 -18.57 20.26
CA ARG A 836 5.13 -19.20 19.65
C ARG A 836 5.21 -18.66 18.24
N ARG A 837 6.34 -18.05 17.88
CA ARG A 837 6.51 -17.32 16.63
C ARG A 837 6.86 -18.23 15.46
N ASN A 838 7.74 -19.21 15.65
CA ASN A 838 8.07 -20.25 14.67
C ASN A 838 8.02 -21.66 15.29
N ASN A 839 7.88 -22.70 14.48
CA ASN A 839 8.17 -24.06 14.92
C ASN A 839 9.71 -24.25 15.06
N PRO A 840 10.18 -25.09 16.01
CA PRO A 840 11.59 -25.43 16.11
C PRO A 840 12.06 -26.25 14.91
N SER A 841 13.26 -25.96 14.43
CA SER A 841 13.99 -26.75 13.43
C SER A 841 14.20 -28.21 13.86
N ALA A 842 14.39 -29.09 12.87
CA ALA A 842 14.90 -30.43 13.07
C ALA A 842 16.39 -30.40 13.47
N ALA A 843 16.66 -30.17 14.76
CA ALA A 843 18.01 -30.10 15.30
C ALA A 843 18.76 -31.44 15.19
N PRO A 844 20.09 -31.42 14.95
CA PRO A 844 20.91 -32.63 14.90
C PRO A 844 21.01 -33.30 16.27
N VAL A 845 21.19 -34.63 16.28
CA VAL A 845 21.48 -35.41 17.50
C VAL A 845 22.70 -34.80 18.22
N LEU A 846 22.54 -34.49 19.51
CA LEU A 846 23.46 -33.68 20.34
C LEU A 846 24.96 -33.88 19.97
N PRO A 847 25.54 -32.99 19.16
CA PRO A 847 26.88 -33.17 18.62
C PRO A 847 27.95 -32.84 19.67
N GLU A 848 29.20 -33.26 19.43
CA GLU A 848 30.30 -32.87 20.32
C GLU A 848 30.50 -31.35 20.29
N THR A 849 30.64 -30.79 19.09
CA THR A 849 30.66 -29.36 18.78
C THR A 849 29.46 -29.00 17.90
N GLY A 850 28.84 -27.85 18.17
CA GLY A 850 27.66 -27.36 17.48
C GLY A 850 28.00 -26.44 16.31
N THR A 851 27.21 -26.50 15.25
CA THR A 851 27.24 -25.56 14.13
C THR A 851 26.48 -24.28 14.46
N SER A 852 26.81 -23.16 13.81
CA SER A 852 26.10 -21.89 14.02
C SER A 852 24.64 -21.92 13.56
N HIS A 853 24.37 -22.72 12.52
CA HIS A 853 23.07 -22.93 11.89
C HIS A 853 22.75 -24.42 11.79
N TYR A 854 21.46 -24.75 11.74
CA TYR A 854 20.92 -26.09 11.49
C TYR A 854 20.78 -26.39 9.99
N PRO A 855 20.49 -27.65 9.58
CA PRO A 855 20.48 -28.04 8.16
C PRO A 855 19.42 -27.35 7.29
N ASP A 856 18.40 -26.73 7.89
CA ASP A 856 17.40 -25.90 7.22
C ASP A 856 17.87 -24.45 6.98
N GLY A 857 19.08 -24.10 7.43
CA GLY A 857 19.65 -22.76 7.34
C GLY A 857 19.18 -21.81 8.44
N ARG A 858 18.36 -22.25 9.40
CA ARG A 858 18.00 -21.42 10.57
C ARG A 858 19.13 -21.42 11.62
N PRO A 859 19.32 -20.32 12.37
CA PRO A 859 20.22 -20.25 13.52
C PRO A 859 20.02 -21.40 14.51
N SER A 860 21.11 -22.05 14.92
CA SER A 860 21.09 -23.11 15.93
C SER A 860 20.67 -22.59 17.30
N SER A 861 19.97 -23.44 18.08
CA SER A 861 19.65 -23.17 19.49
C SER A 861 20.91 -22.86 20.30
N ARG A 862 20.82 -21.86 21.17
CA ARG A 862 21.98 -21.19 21.79
C ARG A 862 21.66 -20.54 23.13
N HIS A 863 22.59 -20.55 24.09
CA HIS A 863 22.50 -19.73 25.29
C HIS A 863 22.57 -18.25 24.88
N THR A 864 21.51 -17.48 25.09
CA THR A 864 21.47 -16.08 24.63
C THR A 864 22.04 -15.07 25.62
N TYR A 865 22.00 -15.32 26.94
CA TYR A 865 22.31 -14.29 27.94
C TYR A 865 21.63 -12.94 27.57
N TRP A 866 22.37 -11.82 27.61
CA TRP A 866 21.87 -10.50 27.18
C TRP A 866 21.99 -10.23 25.66
N THR A 867 22.46 -11.19 24.82
CA THR A 867 22.73 -10.91 23.39
C THR A 867 21.50 -10.66 22.53
N LEU A 868 20.29 -10.89 23.07
CA LEU A 868 19.05 -10.48 22.43
C LEU A 868 18.84 -8.97 22.54
N GLN A 869 18.77 -8.29 21.41
CA GLN A 869 18.45 -6.86 21.33
C GLN A 869 17.31 -6.66 20.32
N PHE A 870 16.19 -6.05 20.71
CA PHE A 870 15.20 -5.65 19.71
C PHE A 870 15.69 -4.37 19.02
N ASN A 871 15.72 -4.37 17.68
CA ASN A 871 15.99 -3.20 16.87
C ASN A 871 14.65 -2.64 16.39
N ASP A 872 14.24 -1.50 16.93
CA ASP A 872 12.89 -0.98 16.73
C ASP A 872 12.73 -0.35 15.34
N SER A 873 13.75 0.32 14.80
CA SER A 873 13.75 0.93 13.46
C SER A 873 13.74 -0.08 12.32
N ARG A 874 14.35 -1.26 12.50
CA ARG A 874 14.27 -2.39 11.54
C ARG A 874 13.12 -3.36 11.85
N ASN A 875 12.50 -3.28 13.02
CA ASN A 875 11.54 -4.25 13.55
C ASN A 875 12.10 -5.69 13.57
N LEU A 876 13.31 -5.88 14.11
CA LEU A 876 13.98 -7.19 14.15
C LEU A 876 14.44 -7.57 15.57
N LEU A 877 14.31 -8.85 15.91
CA LEU A 877 14.94 -9.44 17.09
C LEU A 877 16.37 -9.88 16.72
N MET A 878 17.37 -9.15 17.20
CA MET A 878 18.80 -9.39 16.91
C MET A 878 19.39 -10.42 17.86
N PHE A 879 20.17 -11.37 17.33
CA PHE A 879 20.95 -12.38 18.06
C PHE A 879 22.44 -12.06 17.88
N VAL A 880 22.98 -11.27 18.80
CA VAL A 880 24.31 -10.67 18.67
C VAL A 880 25.39 -11.63 19.17
N GLY A 881 25.78 -12.61 18.34
CA GLY A 881 26.61 -13.73 18.75
C GLY A 881 25.82 -14.90 19.32
N ALA A 882 26.47 -16.06 19.42
CA ALA A 882 25.96 -17.24 20.09
C ALA A 882 26.94 -17.71 21.18
N PRO A 883 26.77 -17.27 22.44
CA PRO A 883 27.65 -17.61 23.55
C PRO A 883 27.90 -19.12 23.78
N ALA A 884 26.90 -19.99 23.57
CA ALA A 884 27.06 -21.45 23.58
C ALA A 884 25.99 -22.12 22.71
N LEU A 885 26.39 -22.83 21.66
CA LEU A 885 25.51 -23.53 20.72
C LEU A 885 25.03 -24.89 21.27
N TRP A 886 24.01 -25.47 20.65
CA TRP A 886 23.57 -26.86 20.88
C TRP A 886 24.70 -27.87 20.59
N SER A 887 25.34 -28.36 21.67
CA SER A 887 26.48 -29.27 21.64
C SER A 887 26.82 -29.78 23.04
N LYS A 888 27.69 -30.79 23.16
CA LYS A 888 28.18 -31.26 24.48
C LYS A 888 29.15 -30.29 25.14
N VAL A 889 29.95 -29.55 24.35
CA VAL A 889 31.07 -28.73 24.86
C VAL A 889 30.76 -27.23 25.00
N ALA A 890 29.52 -26.80 24.75
CA ALA A 890 29.07 -25.40 24.88
C ALA A 890 29.84 -24.39 24.00
N ASN A 891 30.35 -24.82 22.84
CA ASN A 891 31.12 -23.94 21.96
C ASN A 891 30.28 -22.76 21.43
N GLY A 892 30.83 -21.55 21.48
CA GLY A 892 30.19 -20.36 20.94
C GLY A 892 30.61 -20.01 19.50
N THR A 893 29.93 -19.03 18.90
CA THR A 893 30.33 -18.38 17.64
C THR A 893 30.00 -16.89 17.67
N SER A 894 30.64 -16.12 16.78
CA SER A 894 30.45 -14.67 16.61
C SER A 894 29.47 -14.32 15.48
N GLU A 895 28.63 -15.25 15.01
CA GLU A 895 27.59 -14.94 14.02
C GLU A 895 26.58 -13.92 14.55
N PHE A 896 26.17 -13.00 13.68
CA PHE A 896 25.11 -12.06 13.96
C PHE A 896 23.87 -12.44 13.13
N ASP A 897 22.91 -13.06 13.81
CA ASP A 897 21.66 -13.52 13.20
C ASP A 897 20.49 -12.63 13.63
N ALA A 898 19.35 -12.71 12.93
CA ALA A 898 18.15 -11.95 13.29
C ALA A 898 16.86 -12.74 12.99
N PHE A 899 15.85 -12.52 13.82
CA PHE A 899 14.49 -13.02 13.62
C PHE A 899 13.56 -11.87 13.23
N ASP A 900 12.68 -12.13 12.26
CA ASP A 900 11.72 -11.19 11.71
C ASP A 900 10.30 -11.52 12.21
N PRO A 901 9.74 -10.74 13.16
CA PRO A 901 8.42 -11.00 13.73
C PRO A 901 7.24 -10.78 12.77
N ALA A 902 7.47 -10.21 11.57
CA ALA A 902 6.46 -10.11 10.52
C ALA A 902 6.47 -11.35 9.62
N LYS A 903 7.64 -11.95 9.36
CA LYS A 903 7.75 -13.26 8.69
C LYS A 903 7.47 -14.44 9.62
N ASN A 904 7.56 -14.25 10.93
CA ASN A 904 7.56 -15.33 11.93
C ASN A 904 8.70 -16.35 11.67
N ASP A 905 9.85 -15.89 11.18
CA ASP A 905 11.03 -16.72 10.91
C ASP A 905 12.35 -15.92 10.98
N TYR A 906 13.47 -16.63 10.98
CA TYR A 906 14.80 -16.04 10.87
C TYR A 906 15.10 -15.48 9.48
N LEU A 907 15.93 -14.43 9.44
CA LEU A 907 16.52 -13.94 8.20
C LEU A 907 17.69 -14.85 7.78
N PRO A 908 18.03 -14.92 6.47
CA PRO A 908 19.12 -15.76 5.99
C PRO A 908 20.46 -15.48 6.68
N ALA A 909 21.25 -16.53 6.90
CA ALA A 909 22.60 -16.46 7.45
C ALA A 909 23.46 -15.42 6.71
N GLY A 910 24.19 -14.58 7.46
CA GLY A 910 25.04 -13.53 6.89
C GLY A 910 24.31 -12.23 6.48
N THR A 911 23.01 -12.07 6.80
CA THR A 911 22.29 -10.79 6.62
C THR A 911 22.93 -9.63 7.41
N PHE A 912 23.54 -9.94 8.55
CA PHE A 912 24.35 -9.01 9.33
C PHE A 912 25.80 -9.52 9.36
N PRO A 913 26.80 -8.62 9.30
CA PRO A 913 28.19 -9.04 9.35
C PRO A 913 28.55 -9.55 10.74
N SER A 914 29.20 -10.70 10.80
CA SER A 914 29.72 -11.32 12.02
C SER A 914 30.98 -10.61 12.51
N GLN A 915 31.13 -10.38 13.81
CA GLN A 915 32.27 -9.65 14.40
C GLN A 915 33.01 -10.50 15.43
N GLY A 916 34.23 -10.92 15.09
CA GLY A 916 35.11 -11.67 15.99
C GLY A 916 35.23 -10.98 17.34
N GLY A 917 34.77 -11.66 18.40
CA GLY A 917 34.78 -11.15 19.78
C GLY A 917 33.40 -11.09 20.46
N ILE A 918 32.29 -11.07 19.70
CA ILE A 918 30.93 -10.96 20.28
C ILE A 918 30.35 -12.28 20.81
N GLY A 919 30.93 -13.43 20.42
CA GLY A 919 30.42 -14.76 20.77
C GLY A 919 30.75 -15.27 22.18
N GLY A 920 30.87 -14.41 23.19
CA GLY A 920 31.32 -14.81 24.54
C GLY A 920 30.22 -14.81 25.62
N VAL A 921 30.44 -15.60 26.68
CA VAL A 921 29.47 -15.78 27.76
C VAL A 921 29.14 -14.51 28.55
N ALA A 922 27.84 -14.23 28.66
CA ALA A 922 27.24 -13.12 29.42
C ALA A 922 27.73 -11.70 29.08
N GLN A 923 28.39 -11.47 27.94
CA GLN A 923 29.07 -10.21 27.60
C GLN A 923 28.22 -8.95 27.84
N GLY A 924 28.90 -7.85 28.18
CA GLY A 924 28.24 -6.57 28.40
C GLY A 924 27.68 -6.02 27.10
N ILE A 925 26.38 -5.83 27.02
CA ILE A 925 25.71 -5.38 25.80
C ILE A 925 24.56 -4.42 26.11
N ALA A 926 24.44 -3.36 25.31
CA ALA A 926 23.32 -2.42 25.35
C ALA A 926 23.10 -1.76 23.97
N LYS A 927 21.89 -1.20 23.78
CA LYS A 927 21.44 -0.51 22.57
C LYS A 927 21.22 0.98 22.84
N ASP A 928 21.63 1.86 21.92
CA ASP A 928 21.36 3.30 21.99
C ASP A 928 20.00 3.71 21.37
N ALA A 929 19.73 5.02 21.32
CA ALA A 929 18.48 5.57 20.79
C ALA A 929 18.35 5.52 19.25
N ALA A 930 19.41 5.14 18.52
CA ALA A 930 19.43 4.96 17.07
C ALA A 930 19.50 3.46 16.67
N ASP A 931 19.23 2.57 17.64
CA ASP A 931 19.41 1.11 17.58
C ASP A 931 20.85 0.63 17.32
N ASN A 932 21.89 1.45 17.54
CA ASN A 932 23.27 0.96 17.49
C ASN A 932 23.54 0.07 18.71
N ILE A 933 24.27 -1.03 18.51
CA ILE A 933 24.50 -2.05 19.53
C ILE A 933 25.95 -2.03 19.97
N TYR A 934 26.20 -1.85 21.26
CA TYR A 934 27.53 -1.82 21.86
C TYR A 934 27.81 -3.13 22.60
N VAL A 935 28.96 -3.75 22.36
CA VAL A 935 29.38 -5.03 22.97
C VAL A 935 30.75 -4.89 23.63
N HIS A 936 30.78 -4.96 24.97
CA HIS A 936 32.00 -5.09 25.77
C HIS A 936 32.36 -6.57 25.89
N SER A 937 33.27 -7.01 25.01
CA SER A 937 33.68 -8.41 24.93
C SER A 937 34.42 -8.92 26.17
N THR A 938 34.45 -10.24 26.32
CA THR A 938 35.20 -10.95 27.37
C THR A 938 36.70 -10.65 27.36
N GLY A 939 37.27 -10.30 26.20
CA GLY A 939 38.66 -9.85 26.06
C GLY A 939 38.89 -8.37 26.43
N GLY A 940 37.86 -7.64 26.86
CA GLY A 940 37.93 -6.23 27.23
C GLY A 940 37.77 -5.24 26.08
N THR A 941 37.80 -5.67 24.82
CA THR A 941 37.53 -4.83 23.65
C THR A 941 36.05 -4.45 23.56
N MET A 942 35.78 -3.18 23.29
CA MET A 942 34.45 -2.65 22.99
C MET A 942 34.25 -2.58 21.48
N TYR A 943 33.12 -3.10 21.01
CA TYR A 943 32.66 -3.03 19.62
C TYR A 943 31.34 -2.25 19.57
N ARG A 944 31.06 -1.59 18.43
CA ARG A 944 29.75 -1.01 18.10
C ARG A 944 29.31 -1.53 16.75
N TRP A 945 28.08 -2.01 16.62
CA TRP A 945 27.42 -2.19 15.34
C TRP A 945 26.57 -0.95 15.04
N ASP A 946 26.84 -0.33 13.90
CA ASP A 946 26.17 0.86 13.41
C ASP A 946 24.91 0.49 12.61
N ASN A 947 23.74 0.84 13.14
CA ASN A 947 22.44 0.44 12.59
C ASN A 947 22.17 1.07 11.22
N ALA A 948 22.60 2.31 10.99
CA ALA A 948 22.38 3.00 9.72
C ALA A 948 23.17 2.37 8.55
N THR A 949 24.39 1.88 8.81
CA THR A 949 25.33 1.38 7.79
C THR A 949 25.46 -0.14 7.74
N ASN A 950 24.95 -0.87 8.75
CA ASN A 950 25.15 -2.31 8.93
C ASN A 950 26.63 -2.69 9.03
N THR A 951 27.44 -1.93 9.79
CA THR A 951 28.90 -2.14 9.92
C THR A 951 29.35 -2.22 11.36
N TRP A 952 30.38 -3.03 11.64
CA TRP A 952 31.04 -3.04 12.95
C TRP A 952 32.23 -2.07 13.02
N THR A 953 32.27 -1.32 14.10
CA THR A 953 33.36 -0.42 14.49
C THR A 953 34.03 -0.97 15.75
N THR A 954 35.34 -1.22 15.71
CA THR A 954 36.11 -1.56 16.93
C THR A 954 36.50 -0.27 17.65
N LEU A 955 35.96 -0.05 18.84
CA LEU A 955 36.28 1.13 19.67
C LEU A 955 37.56 0.91 20.51
N GLY A 956 38.00 -0.34 20.65
CA GLY A 956 39.25 -0.74 21.31
C GLY A 956 39.05 -1.18 22.76
N ASN A 957 40.16 -1.43 23.47
CA ASN A 957 40.13 -1.95 24.85
C ASN A 957 39.47 -0.95 25.82
N ARG A 958 38.54 -1.42 26.67
CA ARG A 958 37.84 -0.67 27.72
C ARG A 958 37.98 -1.33 29.10
N GLY A 959 39.07 -2.07 29.29
CA GLY A 959 39.43 -2.75 30.53
C GLY A 959 38.68 -4.06 30.72
N THR A 960 39.01 -4.74 31.81
CA THR A 960 38.51 -6.07 32.15
C THR A 960 36.98 -6.12 32.21
N TYR A 961 36.40 -7.05 31.46
CA TYR A 961 35.02 -7.53 31.62
C TYR A 961 34.99 -8.66 32.66
N TYR A 962 33.86 -8.84 33.35
CA TYR A 962 33.66 -9.94 34.29
C TYR A 962 32.21 -10.44 34.22
N TYR A 963 32.06 -11.76 34.36
CA TYR A 963 30.80 -12.49 34.23
C TYR A 963 29.64 -11.87 35.06
N GLU A 964 28.46 -11.73 34.45
CA GLU A 964 27.23 -11.22 35.07
C GLU A 964 27.25 -9.76 35.56
N THR A 965 27.98 -8.90 34.85
CA THR A 965 27.93 -7.45 35.10
C THR A 965 26.90 -6.81 34.16
N PRO A 966 25.82 -6.18 34.65
CA PRO A 966 24.81 -5.58 33.79
C PRO A 966 25.22 -4.20 33.26
N TYR A 967 24.77 -3.88 32.05
CA TYR A 967 25.00 -2.62 31.34
C TYR A 967 23.67 -1.99 30.92
N ALA A 968 23.63 -0.67 30.79
CA ALA A 968 22.48 0.09 30.26
C ALA A 968 22.96 1.43 29.70
N ILE A 969 22.20 2.02 28.77
CA ILE A 969 22.52 3.32 28.15
C ILE A 969 21.54 4.40 28.64
N ASP A 970 22.10 5.47 29.19
CA ASP A 970 21.42 6.77 29.37
C ASP A 970 21.34 7.42 27.98
N THR A 971 20.16 7.31 27.37
CA THR A 971 19.89 7.82 26.02
C THR A 971 19.73 9.34 25.96
N ARG A 972 19.55 10.02 27.11
CA ARG A 972 19.52 11.50 27.17
C ARG A 972 20.91 12.12 27.11
N ARG A 973 21.93 11.45 27.65
CA ARG A 973 23.33 11.92 27.73
C ARG A 973 24.29 11.12 26.84
N ASN A 974 23.76 10.18 26.07
CA ASN A 974 24.48 9.28 25.17
C ASN A 974 25.69 8.60 25.85
N ARG A 975 25.43 7.92 26.98
CA ARG A 975 26.46 7.24 27.78
C ARG A 975 26.00 5.86 28.26
N MET A 976 26.87 4.86 28.10
CA MET A 976 26.64 3.54 28.68
C MET A 976 27.21 3.49 30.11
N ILE A 977 26.55 2.80 31.02
CA ILE A 977 27.09 2.50 32.35
C ILE A 977 27.23 0.99 32.57
N ARG A 978 28.14 0.63 33.47
CA ARG A 978 28.38 -0.71 34.00
C ARG A 978 28.36 -0.64 35.52
N MET A 979 27.51 -1.44 36.16
CA MET A 979 27.43 -1.46 37.64
C MET A 979 28.68 -2.08 38.29
N PRO A 980 29.09 -1.62 39.49
CA PRO A 980 30.05 -2.34 40.31
C PRO A 980 29.44 -3.68 40.79
N ASN A 981 30.22 -4.76 40.72
CA ASN A 981 29.72 -6.12 40.98
C ASN A 981 30.38 -6.85 42.17
N GLY A 982 31.21 -6.14 42.94
CA GLY A 982 32.04 -6.69 44.02
C GLY A 982 33.44 -7.15 43.58
N THR A 983 33.67 -7.41 42.28
CA THR A 983 34.97 -7.79 41.70
C THR A 983 35.50 -6.75 40.71
N LEU A 984 34.60 -6.10 39.96
CA LEU A 984 34.90 -4.93 39.13
C LEU A 984 34.33 -3.66 39.75
N ALA A 985 35.09 -2.57 39.62
CA ALA A 985 34.58 -1.22 39.76
C ALA A 985 33.56 -0.91 38.64
N GLY A 986 32.57 -0.08 38.98
CA GLY A 986 31.62 0.43 37.99
C GLY A 986 32.32 1.35 36.99
N ALA A 987 31.75 1.49 35.80
CA ALA A 987 32.28 2.35 34.75
C ALA A 987 31.17 3.14 34.04
N VAL A 988 31.54 4.31 33.52
CA VAL A 988 30.76 5.11 32.57
C VAL A 988 31.55 5.17 31.26
N PHE A 989 30.89 4.93 30.14
CA PHE A 989 31.46 5.01 28.80
C PHE A 989 30.75 6.12 28.02
N ASP A 990 31.48 7.18 27.69
CA ASP A 990 30.96 8.31 26.90
C ASP A 990 30.89 7.92 25.41
N LEU A 991 29.69 7.67 24.90
CA LEU A 991 29.51 7.16 23.53
C LEU A 991 29.77 8.23 22.47
N ASN A 992 29.72 9.52 22.84
CA ASN A 992 30.12 10.64 21.99
C ASN A 992 31.64 10.64 21.75
N ASN A 993 32.40 10.16 22.72
CA ASN A 993 33.87 10.06 22.70
C ASN A 993 34.33 8.60 22.55
N ASN A 994 33.83 7.92 21.51
CA ASN A 994 34.19 6.52 21.18
C ASN A 994 34.05 5.53 22.36
N ALA A 995 33.05 5.70 23.22
CA ALA A 995 32.87 4.93 24.46
C ALA A 995 34.07 5.03 25.44
N ALA A 996 34.72 6.19 25.55
CA ALA A 996 35.82 6.44 26.49
C ALA A 996 35.39 6.17 27.94
N ALA A 997 36.19 5.42 28.69
CA ALA A 997 35.84 4.90 30.01
C ALA A 997 36.29 5.81 31.15
N SER A 998 35.41 6.00 32.14
CA SER A 998 35.70 6.62 33.44
C SER A 998 35.03 5.83 34.57
N THR A 999 35.42 6.06 35.82
CA THR A 999 34.87 5.35 36.99
C THR A 999 33.43 5.77 37.28
N LEU A 1000 32.53 4.81 37.48
CA LEU A 1000 31.20 5.05 38.06
C LEU A 1000 31.28 5.00 39.59
N THR A 1001 31.08 6.14 40.24
CA THR A 1001 30.95 6.24 41.69
C THR A 1001 29.47 6.40 42.04
N LEU A 1002 28.88 5.37 42.65
CA LEU A 1002 27.54 5.47 43.24
C LEU A 1002 27.61 6.34 44.51
N THR A 1003 26.66 7.26 44.66
CA THR A 1003 26.54 8.14 45.85
C THR A 1003 25.18 7.93 46.52
N GLY A 1004 24.91 8.57 47.66
CA GLY A 1004 23.61 8.47 48.35
C GLY A 1004 23.48 7.30 49.32
N SER A 1005 22.33 7.24 50.00
CA SER A 1005 22.09 6.38 51.17
C SER A 1005 22.11 4.88 50.89
N ALA A 1006 21.91 4.46 49.63
CA ALA A 1006 21.90 3.05 49.25
C ALA A 1006 23.10 2.61 48.38
N ALA A 1007 24.07 3.49 48.14
CA ALA A 1007 25.22 3.23 47.25
C ALA A 1007 25.98 1.93 47.60
N ALA A 1008 26.28 1.70 48.88
CA ALA A 1008 26.99 0.51 49.33
C ALA A 1008 26.15 -0.77 49.18
N ALA A 1009 24.83 -0.67 49.41
CA ALA A 1009 23.91 -1.80 49.27
C ALA A 1009 23.72 -2.21 47.80
N ALA A 1010 23.70 -1.24 46.88
CA ALA A 1010 23.53 -1.45 45.43
C ALA A 1010 24.74 -2.10 44.72
N ASN A 1011 25.89 -2.31 45.37
CA ASN A 1011 27.03 -3.01 44.77
C ASN A 1011 26.74 -4.52 44.65
N GLY A 1012 26.87 -5.10 43.45
CA GLY A 1012 26.69 -6.55 43.23
C GLY A 1012 26.34 -6.94 41.80
N ARG A 1013 26.07 -8.23 41.59
CA ARG A 1013 25.47 -8.75 40.33
C ARG A 1013 23.95 -8.53 40.38
N GLY A 1014 23.33 -8.20 39.25
CA GLY A 1014 21.91 -7.85 39.21
C GLY A 1014 21.38 -7.59 37.80
N SER A 1015 20.21 -6.96 37.71
CA SER A 1015 19.62 -6.45 36.46
C SER A 1015 19.58 -4.93 36.48
N LEU A 1016 19.72 -4.29 35.32
CA LEU A 1016 19.81 -2.83 35.18
C LEU A 1016 19.02 -2.40 33.94
N VAL A 1017 18.21 -1.35 34.05
CA VAL A 1017 17.51 -0.70 32.92
C VAL A 1017 17.56 0.82 33.07
N TYR A 1018 17.51 1.55 31.95
CA TYR A 1018 17.31 3.00 31.96
C TYR A 1018 15.83 3.33 31.77
N ASP A 1019 15.31 4.25 32.57
CA ASP A 1019 13.97 4.83 32.46
C ASP A 1019 14.10 6.28 31.97
N PRO A 1020 13.88 6.53 30.66
CA PRO A 1020 14.02 7.86 30.07
C PRO A 1020 12.88 8.82 30.47
N VAL A 1021 11.88 8.38 31.23
CA VAL A 1021 10.81 9.24 31.76
C VAL A 1021 11.21 9.78 33.13
N SER A 1022 11.59 8.91 34.07
CA SER A 1022 12.03 9.31 35.42
C SER A 1022 13.52 9.68 35.53
N ASP A 1023 14.25 9.65 34.41
CA ASP A 1023 15.69 9.95 34.27
C ASP A 1023 16.55 9.24 35.32
N ALA A 1024 16.33 7.94 35.42
CA ALA A 1024 16.97 7.07 36.40
C ALA A 1024 17.36 5.74 35.77
N PHE A 1025 18.40 5.12 36.31
CA PHE A 1025 18.59 3.70 36.16
C PHE A 1025 17.87 2.97 37.30
N TRP A 1026 17.05 1.98 36.93
CA TRP A 1026 16.48 1.04 37.87
C TRP A 1026 17.39 -0.17 37.94
N TYR A 1027 17.97 -0.38 39.12
CA TYR A 1027 18.87 -1.49 39.40
C TYR A 1027 18.23 -2.43 40.40
N TRP A 1028 18.28 -3.72 40.13
CA TRP A 1028 17.81 -4.75 41.06
C TRP A 1028 18.91 -5.79 41.30
N LYS A 1029 19.48 -5.74 42.50
CA LYS A 1029 20.53 -6.65 42.98
C LYS A 1029 19.99 -8.06 43.13
N ARG A 1030 20.76 -9.06 42.67
CA ARG A 1030 20.39 -10.48 42.76
C ARG A 1030 20.33 -10.93 44.22
N GLY A 1031 19.23 -11.59 44.60
CA GLY A 1031 18.96 -12.06 45.95
C GLY A 1031 18.44 -10.99 46.91
N ASP A 1032 18.05 -9.83 46.41
CA ASP A 1032 17.59 -8.67 47.18
C ASP A 1032 16.11 -8.39 46.90
N SER A 1033 15.33 -8.01 47.91
CA SER A 1033 13.96 -7.50 47.72
C SER A 1033 13.93 -6.01 47.37
N THR A 1034 15.06 -5.31 47.49
CA THR A 1034 15.19 -3.88 47.26
C THR A 1034 15.35 -3.56 45.78
N LEU A 1035 14.42 -2.79 45.23
CA LEU A 1035 14.61 -2.08 43.96
C LEU A 1035 15.39 -0.78 44.26
N TYR A 1036 16.46 -0.51 43.52
CA TYR A 1036 17.28 0.69 43.69
C TYR A 1036 16.99 1.69 42.57
N ARG A 1037 16.71 2.95 42.94
CA ARG A 1037 16.69 4.08 42.00
C ARG A 1037 18.06 4.75 42.02
N ILE A 1038 18.75 4.75 40.89
CA ILE A 1038 20.00 5.47 40.67
C ILE A 1038 19.66 6.68 39.78
N ASP A 1039 19.78 7.89 40.31
CA ASP A 1039 19.60 9.11 39.54
C ASP A 1039 20.58 9.14 38.36
N ALA A 1040 20.08 9.25 37.13
CA ALA A 1040 20.94 9.03 35.95
C ALA A 1040 21.86 10.21 35.64
N ALA A 1041 21.67 11.38 36.26
CA ALA A 1041 22.59 12.50 36.15
C ALA A 1041 23.74 12.38 37.16
N THR A 1042 23.40 12.19 38.43
CA THR A 1042 24.29 12.34 39.61
C THR A 1042 24.81 11.02 40.20
N PHE A 1043 24.23 9.88 39.77
CA PHE A 1043 24.46 8.55 40.36
C PHE A 1043 24.10 8.44 41.85
N ASN A 1044 23.29 9.38 42.35
CA ASN A 1044 22.67 9.32 43.68
C ASN A 1044 21.72 8.12 43.74
N THR A 1045 22.03 7.17 44.63
CA THR A 1045 21.46 5.83 44.72
C THR A 1045 20.64 5.71 45.99
N THR A 1046 19.36 5.42 45.82
CA THR A 1046 18.37 5.30 46.90
C THR A 1046 17.65 3.96 46.81
N ALA A 1047 17.24 3.41 47.96
CA ALA A 1047 16.31 2.30 48.01
C ALA A 1047 14.90 2.82 47.68
N GLN A 1048 14.28 2.28 46.64
CA GLN A 1048 12.90 2.64 46.30
C GLN A 1048 11.95 1.85 47.19
N SER A 1049 11.17 2.56 48.01
CA SER A 1049 10.04 1.97 48.72
C SER A 1049 9.06 1.38 47.72
N VAL A 1050 8.81 0.08 47.82
CA VAL A 1050 7.87 -0.68 46.99
C VAL A 1050 6.78 -1.32 47.85
N THR A 1051 5.62 -1.62 47.25
CA THR A 1051 4.49 -2.29 47.91
C THR A 1051 4.00 -3.47 47.08
N GLY A 1052 3.05 -4.25 47.62
CA GLY A 1052 2.56 -5.47 46.97
C GLY A 1052 3.53 -6.65 47.08
N THR A 1053 3.35 -7.65 46.22
CA THR A 1053 4.14 -8.89 46.27
C THR A 1053 5.42 -8.74 45.45
N VAL A 1054 6.51 -8.37 46.12
CA VAL A 1054 7.84 -8.29 45.50
C VAL A 1054 8.23 -9.67 44.93
N PRO A 1055 8.63 -9.78 43.65
CA PRO A 1055 9.04 -11.06 43.08
C PRO A 1055 10.38 -11.53 43.67
N PRO A 1056 10.60 -12.83 43.92
CA PRO A 1056 11.93 -13.32 44.29
C PRO A 1056 12.84 -13.34 43.06
N ASN A 1057 13.99 -12.66 43.13
CA ASN A 1057 15.01 -12.62 42.08
C ASN A 1057 16.27 -13.47 42.38
N THR A 1058 16.15 -14.40 43.33
CA THR A 1058 17.17 -15.40 43.65
C THR A 1058 17.36 -16.37 42.48
N VAL A 1059 18.61 -16.74 42.22
CA VAL A 1059 18.93 -17.75 41.19
C VAL A 1059 18.92 -19.13 41.83
N LEU A 1060 18.22 -20.08 41.19
CA LEU A 1060 18.17 -21.47 41.58
C LEU A 1060 18.76 -22.32 40.43
N ASN A 1061 19.82 -23.09 40.69
CA ASN A 1061 20.33 -24.13 39.77
C ASN A 1061 20.53 -23.73 38.29
N GLY A 1062 20.85 -22.46 38.00
CA GLY A 1062 21.24 -21.99 36.65
C GLY A 1062 20.12 -21.60 35.67
N PHE A 1063 18.87 -22.03 35.87
CA PHE A 1063 17.76 -21.79 34.91
C PHE A 1063 16.97 -20.48 35.12
N TYR A 1064 17.30 -19.70 36.15
CA TYR A 1064 16.49 -18.57 36.63
C TYR A 1064 17.26 -17.23 36.56
N TYR A 1065 18.27 -17.16 35.70
CA TYR A 1065 18.87 -15.88 35.32
C TYR A 1065 17.89 -15.06 34.47
N THR A 1066 17.94 -13.74 34.57
CA THR A 1066 16.91 -12.84 34.04
C THR A 1066 17.26 -12.30 32.66
N TYR A 1067 18.50 -11.83 32.48
CA TYR A 1067 19.10 -11.47 31.18
C TYR A 1067 18.15 -10.75 30.21
N GLY A 1068 17.83 -9.49 30.49
CA GLY A 1068 16.92 -8.68 29.66
C GLY A 1068 15.42 -8.97 29.85
N ARG A 1069 15.04 -10.08 30.50
CA ARG A 1069 13.68 -10.31 31.04
C ARG A 1069 13.35 -9.48 32.30
N PHE A 1070 14.19 -8.49 32.60
CA PHE A 1070 13.91 -7.33 33.44
C PHE A 1070 14.12 -6.11 32.53
N ALA A 1071 13.04 -5.47 32.09
CA ALA A 1071 13.04 -4.45 31.04
C ALA A 1071 12.09 -3.29 31.38
N TYR A 1072 12.48 -2.06 31.07
CA TYR A 1072 11.59 -0.90 31.14
C TYR A 1072 10.66 -0.87 29.92
N VAL A 1073 9.36 -0.62 30.14
CA VAL A 1073 8.30 -0.61 29.13
C VAL A 1073 7.79 0.82 28.94
N PRO A 1074 8.19 1.54 27.86
CA PRO A 1074 7.89 2.96 27.71
C PRO A 1074 6.40 3.30 27.63
N GLU A 1075 5.61 2.55 26.87
CA GLU A 1075 4.17 2.81 26.73
C GLU A 1075 3.38 2.52 28.02
N LEU A 1076 3.91 1.69 28.92
CA LEU A 1076 3.28 1.29 30.18
C LEU A 1076 3.91 1.96 31.43
N ARG A 1077 4.93 2.82 31.24
CA ARG A 1077 5.58 3.63 32.29
C ARG A 1077 6.02 2.84 33.53
N GLY A 1078 6.63 1.68 33.29
CA GLY A 1078 7.05 0.76 34.36
C GLY A 1078 8.02 -0.33 33.90
N ILE A 1079 8.36 -1.23 34.81
CA ILE A 1079 9.33 -2.30 34.61
C ILE A 1079 8.60 -3.65 34.57
N LEU A 1080 8.86 -4.47 33.56
CA LEU A 1080 8.45 -5.87 33.51
C LEU A 1080 9.51 -6.77 34.16
N TYR A 1081 9.07 -7.89 34.74
CA TYR A 1081 9.94 -8.93 35.26
C TYR A 1081 9.37 -10.33 35.00
N MET A 1082 10.00 -11.10 34.09
CA MET A 1082 9.69 -12.51 33.83
C MET A 1082 10.80 -13.40 34.40
N ARG A 1083 10.52 -14.03 35.56
CA ARG A 1083 11.47 -14.91 36.28
C ARG A 1083 11.77 -16.20 35.52
N ASP A 1084 10.72 -16.93 35.14
CA ASP A 1084 10.75 -18.24 34.48
C ASP A 1084 9.42 -18.50 33.74
N ALA A 1085 9.31 -19.66 33.09
CA ALA A 1085 8.10 -20.05 32.36
C ALA A 1085 6.90 -20.44 33.25
N ASP A 1086 7.12 -20.75 34.54
CA ASP A 1086 6.12 -21.21 35.51
C ASP A 1086 5.57 -20.07 36.38
N SER A 1087 5.83 -18.83 36.00
CA SER A 1087 5.42 -17.62 36.71
C SER A 1087 4.65 -16.70 35.78
N ASP A 1088 3.57 -16.11 36.26
CA ASP A 1088 3.04 -14.89 35.64
C ASP A 1088 4.12 -13.80 35.70
N ILE A 1089 4.22 -13.01 34.63
CA ILE A 1089 5.08 -11.83 34.52
C ILE A 1089 4.68 -10.83 35.61
N PHE A 1090 5.66 -10.31 36.33
CA PHE A 1090 5.44 -9.25 37.31
C PHE A 1090 5.65 -7.88 36.64
N PHE A 1091 4.95 -6.87 37.13
CA PHE A 1091 5.09 -5.49 36.67
C PHE A 1091 5.08 -4.52 37.86
N VAL A 1092 5.76 -3.38 37.70
CA VAL A 1092 5.74 -2.25 38.64
C VAL A 1092 5.79 -0.94 37.86
N ARG A 1093 4.86 -0.01 38.13
CA ARG A 1093 4.91 1.35 37.54
C ARG A 1093 5.99 2.19 38.21
N THR A 1094 6.75 2.93 37.42
CA THR A 1094 7.79 3.86 37.89
C THR A 1094 7.47 5.33 37.61
N ALA A 1095 6.56 5.60 36.67
CA ALA A 1095 6.04 6.92 36.39
C ALA A 1095 4.50 6.89 36.20
N SER A 1096 3.87 8.04 36.45
CA SER A 1096 2.45 8.29 36.21
C SER A 1096 2.13 8.25 34.73
#